data_AF-A0A098G484-F1
#
_entry.id   AF-A0A098G484-F1
#
_cell.length_a   1.000
_cell.length_b   1.000
_cell.length_c   1.000
_cell.angle_alpha   90.00
_cell.angle_beta   90.00
_cell.angle_gamma   90.00
#
_symmetry.space_group_name_H-M   'P 1'
#
loop_
_entity.id
_entity.type
_entity.pdbx_description
1 polymer ?
#
loop_
_entity_poly.entity_id
_entity_poly.type
_entity_poly.pdbx_seq_one_letter_code
_entity_poly.pdbx_strand_id
1 'polypeptide(L)'
;MTPQHVISQLLESDTKYPKNLDLLKKIIITAYLGRFRVNGQSPDNKISLANYLFDEERVMFDYTRLSDEKKELFLKWLLEPHQAEKETDYFNGVHVNEYRGFTAEVALSWWGRLLSWFENRFSELWKITDLSLSLNYQLTSIEVCHGNHGSLIGFNQFLAPRSGTKYKAPDDLEKEPLGNAKRVFITDKLVEQLTRVNLKNLNFESVCRSPHPQSIVIADYNARYTEMYNYRQMQKYADYKPWYLSLWQWFVSFFYPEEKVEKRASVDNSLKLLYENETVKIYEREITKEVIVQEKRPDINNAVFCGGGGKIFAHVGVWRALCEANIRLEHFAGSSAGAIMSLFCYLGYSADEITDLFKHFKQEHLVFFDIDRNGLSDPHALKTSLDYAIALKVKQIVAKYNIPFPQGKITFATLDNLKKQCPDCGIGEELIVTATKKKSRQTRYFSLTRSPNFEVSEAVKISASIPPIYRGTFIDGEEHNDGGVLSNFPTEAFGDDHTTLLESEYGNNLKVLAVQFDNGTERFTIDRLEQVYRENFILNWIYSLITGVSDPASGWEQDRMKLRKYAAQSLVVNVDDVSTTSFTIEDDVRNKVIQKGYETTKSYLDVRYKKNENGTYENKEYMYSTFHSLGDLLSYCCYRGDKHWFEIVNNLIVQSSLPNRASLMKQSLELRELYFKPAAGAADSAKPVVAAESNSVTFFGNDIPQEQFEINEENHNVLLSVYPIFLKISSEFVKSSIDKRTLEVARHSLTLQSPFRCLEHLEKIKDESNIVLHIFIKFIRELKENPSAELYRALQDFRHLMYSGANLFKAEYYDKWDLSIPQCLRVLKLFSTNQHALIPKLLASLCEREEPLQTVVNGVYYDDFSEDSVEEERLSFSL
;
A
#
# COMPACT_ATOMS: atom_id res chain seq x y z
N MET A 1 49.61 15.09 -14.12
CA MET A 1 48.98 13.84 -14.62
C MET A 1 47.48 14.02 -14.68
N THR A 2 46.79 13.45 -15.66
CA THR A 2 45.31 13.44 -15.70
C THR A 2 44.75 12.58 -14.56
N PRO A 3 43.61 12.93 -13.92
CA PRO A 3 43.01 12.15 -12.84
C PRO A 3 42.88 10.66 -13.16
N GLN A 4 42.54 10.34 -14.41
CA GLN A 4 42.39 8.96 -14.92
C GLN A 4 43.65 8.10 -14.69
N HIS A 5 44.84 8.65 -14.90
CA HIS A 5 46.11 7.91 -14.75
C HIS A 5 46.41 7.66 -13.27
N VAL A 6 46.24 8.68 -12.43
CA VAL A 6 46.49 8.58 -10.99
C VAL A 6 45.54 7.58 -10.34
N ILE A 7 44.27 7.59 -10.75
CA ILE A 7 43.25 6.71 -10.17
C ILE A 7 43.43 5.28 -10.62
N SER A 8 43.80 5.05 -11.89
CA SER A 8 44.09 3.69 -12.37
C SER A 8 45.27 3.09 -11.62
N GLN A 9 46.35 3.87 -11.43
CA GLN A 9 47.50 3.45 -10.62
C GLN A 9 47.10 3.19 -9.16
N LEU A 10 46.26 4.06 -8.59
CA LEU A 10 45.78 3.93 -7.22
C LEU A 10 45.00 2.62 -7.00
N LEU A 11 44.12 2.26 -7.93
CA LEU A 11 43.30 1.05 -7.86
C LEU A 11 44.11 -0.26 -7.96
N GLU A 12 45.33 -0.20 -8.50
CA GLU A 12 46.26 -1.33 -8.66
C GLU A 12 47.37 -1.35 -7.60
N SER A 13 47.52 -0.27 -6.83
CA SER A 13 48.57 -0.12 -5.84
C SER A 13 48.24 -0.75 -4.48
N ASP A 14 49.27 -1.28 -3.81
CA ASP A 14 49.19 -1.70 -2.41
C ASP A 14 49.24 -0.48 -1.49
N THR A 15 48.07 0.11 -1.23
CA THR A 15 47.94 1.22 -0.28
C THR A 15 47.82 0.72 1.15
N LYS A 16 48.00 1.64 2.11
CA LYS A 16 47.73 1.42 3.54
C LYS A 16 46.26 1.09 3.82
N TYR A 17 45.35 1.39 2.89
CA TYR A 17 43.89 1.28 3.04
C TYR A 17 43.27 0.37 1.97
N PRO A 18 43.66 -0.92 1.89
CA PRO A 18 43.25 -1.81 0.80
C PRO A 18 41.74 -2.09 0.79
N LYS A 19 41.07 -2.07 1.96
CA LYS A 19 39.61 -2.24 2.01
C LYS A 19 38.87 -1.03 1.49
N ASN A 20 39.34 0.19 1.76
CA ASN A 20 38.70 1.41 1.24
C ASN A 20 38.87 1.56 -0.28
N LEU A 21 39.95 0.99 -0.85
CA LEU A 21 40.07 0.85 -2.31
C LEU A 21 38.99 -0.06 -2.91
N ASP A 22 38.58 -1.12 -2.20
CA ASP A 22 37.47 -1.97 -2.64
C ASP A 22 36.13 -1.22 -2.63
N LEU A 23 35.89 -0.34 -1.64
CA LEU A 23 34.74 0.56 -1.65
C LEU A 23 34.77 1.50 -2.88
N LEU A 24 35.92 2.08 -3.21
CA LEU A 24 36.07 2.90 -4.42
C LEU A 24 35.74 2.10 -5.69
N LYS A 25 36.22 0.86 -5.79
CA LYS A 25 35.91 -0.06 -6.90
C LYS A 25 34.42 -0.32 -7.02
N LYS A 26 33.73 -0.56 -5.90
CA LYS A 26 32.27 -0.75 -5.86
C LYS A 26 31.51 0.49 -6.33
N ILE A 27 31.95 1.69 -5.93
CA ILE A 27 31.32 2.94 -6.37
C ILE A 27 31.51 3.14 -7.89
N ILE A 28 32.72 2.91 -8.41
CA ILE A 28 33.00 3.03 -9.84
C ILE A 28 32.14 2.06 -10.66
N ILE A 29 32.06 0.79 -10.26
CA ILE A 29 31.30 -0.21 -11.01
C ILE A 29 29.79 0.02 -10.91
N THR A 30 29.30 0.52 -9.77
CA THR A 30 27.88 0.92 -9.63
C THR A 30 27.56 2.07 -10.60
N ALA A 31 28.44 3.07 -10.69
CA ALA A 31 28.27 4.16 -11.64
C ALA A 31 28.42 3.75 -13.11
N TYR A 32 29.26 2.75 -13.41
CA TYR A 32 29.49 2.23 -14.76
C TYR A 32 28.34 1.36 -15.29
N LEU A 33 27.73 0.55 -14.43
CA LEU A 33 26.62 -0.34 -14.81
C LEU A 33 25.25 0.30 -14.61
N GLY A 34 25.12 1.24 -13.67
CA GLY A 34 23.86 1.94 -13.41
C GLY A 34 23.48 2.93 -14.50
N ARG A 35 22.25 3.46 -14.42
CA ARG A 35 21.81 4.52 -15.34
C ARG A 35 22.37 5.86 -14.87
N PHE A 36 23.56 6.20 -15.37
CA PHE A 36 24.23 7.47 -15.09
C PHE A 36 23.61 8.61 -15.90
N ARG A 37 23.14 9.66 -15.22
CA ARG A 37 22.55 10.87 -15.80
C ARG A 37 23.30 12.10 -15.34
N VAL A 38 23.44 13.05 -16.26
CA VAL A 38 24.11 14.34 -16.07
C VAL A 38 23.09 15.44 -16.33
N ASN A 39 22.65 16.16 -15.31
CA ASN A 39 21.56 17.15 -15.39
C ASN A 39 20.34 16.60 -16.16
N GLY A 40 19.93 15.37 -15.84
CA GLY A 40 18.81 14.69 -16.49
C GLY A 40 19.15 14.02 -17.83
N GLN A 41 20.34 14.24 -18.40
CA GLN A 41 20.74 13.81 -19.73
C GLN A 41 21.71 12.62 -19.77
N SER A 42 21.76 11.90 -20.89
CA SER A 42 22.75 10.82 -21.11
C SER A 42 24.17 11.38 -21.16
N PRO A 43 25.20 10.69 -20.67
CA PRO A 43 26.58 11.18 -20.65
C PRO A 43 27.13 11.37 -22.07
N ASP A 44 28.08 12.31 -22.24
CA ASP A 44 28.76 12.55 -23.52
C ASP A 44 29.78 11.44 -23.78
N ASN A 45 29.79 10.88 -24.99
CA ASN A 45 30.76 9.85 -25.37
C ASN A 45 32.20 10.38 -25.55
N LYS A 46 32.42 11.70 -25.57
CA LYS A 46 33.76 12.31 -25.59
C LYS A 46 34.40 12.43 -24.20
N ILE A 47 33.62 12.22 -23.14
CA ILE A 47 34.07 12.37 -21.77
C ILE A 47 34.15 10.98 -21.13
N SER A 48 35.32 10.64 -20.59
CA SER A 48 35.53 9.38 -19.87
C SER A 48 34.74 9.34 -18.55
N LEU A 49 34.41 8.14 -18.07
CA LEU A 49 33.71 7.97 -16.81
C LEU A 49 34.48 8.59 -15.63
N ALA A 50 35.80 8.42 -15.57
CA ALA A 50 36.59 9.00 -14.48
C ALA A 50 36.58 10.54 -14.50
N ASN A 51 36.50 11.18 -15.68
CA ASN A 51 36.36 12.63 -15.73
C ASN A 51 35.01 13.13 -15.22
N TYR A 52 33.97 12.28 -15.21
CA TYR A 52 32.70 12.58 -14.56
C TYR A 52 32.71 12.27 -13.07
N LEU A 53 33.36 11.19 -12.63
CA LEU A 53 33.34 10.78 -11.22
C LEU A 53 34.27 11.64 -10.35
N PHE A 54 35.42 12.05 -10.88
CA PHE A 54 36.50 12.67 -10.13
C PHE A 54 36.69 14.14 -10.54
N ASP A 55 35.68 14.93 -10.21
CA ASP A 55 35.65 16.39 -10.27
C ASP A 55 35.05 16.95 -8.98
N GLU A 56 34.77 18.25 -8.94
CA GLU A 56 34.21 18.93 -7.76
C GLU A 56 32.71 18.65 -7.54
N GLU A 57 32.02 18.01 -8.49
CA GLU A 57 30.61 17.66 -8.32
C GLU A 57 30.47 16.31 -7.59
N ARG A 58 29.39 16.15 -6.82
CA ARG A 58 29.07 14.89 -6.15
C ARG A 58 28.15 14.02 -7.00
N VAL A 59 28.10 12.72 -6.71
CA VAL A 59 27.24 11.74 -7.42
C VAL A 59 26.14 11.26 -6.49
N MET A 60 24.88 11.39 -6.90
CA MET A 60 23.75 10.83 -6.18
C MET A 60 23.49 9.39 -6.62
N PHE A 61 23.65 8.42 -5.72
CA PHE A 61 23.12 7.08 -5.91
C PHE A 61 21.66 7.08 -5.50
N ASP A 62 20.77 6.82 -6.46
CA ASP A 62 19.33 6.92 -6.29
C ASP A 62 18.70 5.54 -6.07
N TYR A 63 17.97 5.40 -4.96
CA TYR A 63 17.33 4.17 -4.51
C TYR A 63 15.82 4.14 -4.76
N THR A 64 15.27 5.12 -5.50
CA THR A 64 13.82 5.21 -5.74
C THR A 64 13.27 4.08 -6.61
N ARG A 65 14.13 3.26 -7.22
CA ARG A 65 13.79 2.07 -8.03
C ARG A 65 14.22 0.76 -7.35
N LEU A 66 14.58 0.82 -6.07
CA LEU A 66 14.91 -0.35 -5.27
C LEU A 66 13.74 -0.74 -4.38
N SER A 67 13.46 -2.04 -4.35
CA SER A 67 12.70 -2.62 -3.24
C SER A 67 13.50 -2.52 -1.93
N ASP A 68 12.82 -2.47 -0.80
CA ASP A 68 13.48 -2.35 0.52
C ASP A 68 14.50 -3.48 0.74
N GLU A 69 14.16 -4.71 0.33
CA GLU A 69 15.04 -5.88 0.41
C GLU A 69 16.32 -5.69 -0.43
N LYS A 70 16.19 -5.24 -1.69
CA LYS A 70 17.34 -5.03 -2.57
C LYS A 70 18.16 -3.80 -2.17
N LYS A 71 17.53 -2.78 -1.59
CA LYS A 71 18.23 -1.64 -0.98
C LYS A 71 19.08 -2.08 0.20
N GLU A 72 18.55 -2.90 1.10
CA GLU A 72 19.32 -3.45 2.23
C GLU A 72 20.47 -4.31 1.72
N LEU A 73 20.22 -5.20 0.76
CA LEU A 73 21.24 -6.03 0.12
C LEU A 73 22.34 -5.18 -0.53
N PHE A 74 21.98 -4.10 -1.24
CA PHE A 74 22.92 -3.19 -1.88
C PHE A 74 23.78 -2.45 -0.86
N LEU A 75 23.18 -1.86 0.17
CA LEU A 75 23.92 -1.15 1.22
C LEU A 75 24.83 -2.10 2.00
N LYS A 76 24.36 -3.33 2.25
CA LYS A 76 25.17 -4.38 2.86
C LYS A 76 26.40 -4.70 2.00
N TRP A 77 26.20 -4.98 0.71
CA TRP A 77 27.30 -5.23 -0.23
C TRP A 77 28.26 -4.05 -0.35
N LEU A 78 27.73 -2.82 -0.41
CA LEU A 78 28.50 -1.61 -0.62
C LEU A 78 29.33 -1.23 0.61
N LEU A 79 28.73 -1.24 1.81
CA LEU A 79 29.28 -0.55 3.00
C LEU A 79 29.63 -1.48 4.17
N GLU A 80 28.97 -2.63 4.34
CA GLU A 80 29.18 -3.51 5.51
C GLU A 80 30.65 -3.92 5.68
N PRO A 81 31.41 -4.29 4.61
CA PRO A 81 32.82 -4.67 4.75
C PRO A 81 33.75 -3.54 5.21
N HIS A 82 33.29 -2.29 5.17
CA HIS A 82 34.09 -1.07 5.37
C HIS A 82 33.71 -0.32 6.65
N GLN A 83 32.81 -0.85 7.48
CA GLN A 83 32.30 -0.17 8.68
C GLN A 83 33.37 0.09 9.75
N ALA A 84 34.42 -0.75 9.83
CA ALA A 84 35.47 -0.60 10.83
C ALA A 84 36.47 0.54 10.53
N GLU A 85 36.55 1.00 9.27
CA GLU A 85 37.51 2.00 8.80
C GLU A 85 36.88 3.39 8.59
N LYS A 86 35.60 3.55 8.98
CA LYS A 86 34.86 4.79 8.78
C LYS A 86 35.18 5.82 9.86
N GLU A 87 35.41 7.06 9.43
CA GLU A 87 35.46 8.25 10.27
C GLU A 87 34.17 9.07 10.05
N THR A 88 33.79 9.91 11.01
CA THR A 88 32.62 10.79 10.90
C THR A 88 33.03 12.24 10.74
N ASP A 89 32.43 12.94 9.78
CA ASP A 89 32.60 14.38 9.60
C ASP A 89 31.28 15.13 9.87
N TYR A 90 31.32 16.05 10.83
CA TYR A 90 30.17 16.84 11.28
C TYR A 90 30.11 18.24 10.66
N PHE A 91 31.19 18.72 10.02
CA PHE A 91 31.29 20.11 9.52
C PHE A 91 31.30 20.19 8.00
N ASN A 92 30.69 19.19 7.35
CA ASN A 92 30.56 19.17 5.90
C ASN A 92 29.77 20.37 5.38
N GLY A 93 30.17 20.88 4.22
CA GLY A 93 29.51 22.00 3.55
C GLY A 93 28.23 21.64 2.82
N VAL A 94 27.83 20.37 2.84
CA VAL A 94 26.72 19.83 2.07
C VAL A 94 25.96 18.81 2.91
N HIS A 95 24.64 18.76 2.73
CA HIS A 95 23.77 17.75 3.33
C HIS A 95 22.73 17.27 2.32
N VAL A 96 22.07 16.15 2.59
CA VAL A 96 20.95 15.65 1.76
C VAL A 96 19.58 16.07 2.30
N ASN A 97 18.63 16.31 1.42
CA ASN A 97 17.26 16.64 1.79
C ASN A 97 16.25 15.86 0.92
N GLU A 98 15.09 15.52 1.49
CA GLU A 98 14.19 14.51 0.92
C GLU A 98 12.71 14.94 0.83
N TYR A 99 12.39 16.19 1.16
CA TYR A 99 11.04 16.76 1.14
C TYR A 99 10.29 16.69 -0.21
N ARG A 100 10.96 16.25 -1.29
CA ARG A 100 10.40 16.06 -2.64
C ARG A 100 10.23 14.59 -3.03
N GLY A 101 10.59 13.65 -2.17
CA GLY A 101 10.31 12.22 -2.33
C GLY A 101 11.44 11.48 -3.02
N PHE A 102 12.56 12.18 -3.17
CA PHE A 102 13.86 11.74 -3.64
C PHE A 102 14.93 12.53 -2.88
N THR A 103 16.14 11.97 -2.80
CA THR A 103 17.27 12.61 -2.14
C THR A 103 17.91 13.66 -3.05
N ALA A 104 18.07 14.88 -2.53
CA ALA A 104 18.73 15.99 -3.21
C ALA A 104 19.85 16.58 -2.34
N GLU A 105 20.91 17.01 -3.00
CA GLU A 105 22.02 17.75 -2.41
C GLU A 105 21.60 19.19 -2.05
N VAL A 106 21.99 19.66 -0.87
CA VAL A 106 21.76 21.02 -0.39
C VAL A 106 23.05 21.57 0.20
N ALA A 107 23.52 22.71 -0.32
CA ALA A 107 24.67 23.42 0.22
C ALA A 107 24.34 24.10 1.56
N LEU A 108 25.24 23.99 2.53
CA LEU A 108 25.11 24.58 3.85
C LEU A 108 25.97 25.84 3.99
N SER A 109 25.33 26.92 4.43
CA SER A 109 26.04 28.09 4.96
C SER A 109 26.77 27.74 6.25
N TRP A 110 27.69 28.60 6.71
CA TRP A 110 28.39 28.40 7.98
C TRP A 110 27.43 28.15 9.16
N TRP A 111 26.33 28.93 9.25
CA TRP A 111 25.29 28.73 10.26
C TRP A 111 24.55 27.40 10.07
N GLY A 112 24.31 27.01 8.82
CA GLY A 112 23.70 25.72 8.49
C GLY A 112 24.55 24.53 8.94
N ARG A 113 25.88 24.61 8.82
CA ARG A 113 26.80 23.57 9.32
C ARG A 113 26.72 23.41 10.83
N LEU A 114 26.68 24.53 11.54
CA LEU A 114 26.59 24.55 13.00
C LEU A 114 25.24 23.98 13.48
N LEU A 115 24.14 24.31 12.80
CA LEU A 115 22.82 23.74 13.07
C LEU A 115 22.77 22.24 12.77
N SER A 116 23.34 21.82 11.64
CA SER A 116 23.46 20.40 11.24
C SER A 116 24.21 19.58 12.29
N TRP A 117 25.27 20.15 12.87
CA TRP A 117 26.00 19.53 13.97
C TRP A 117 25.15 19.37 15.24
N PHE A 118 24.35 20.39 15.62
CA PHE A 118 23.40 20.27 16.74
C PHE A 118 22.31 19.21 16.49
N GLU A 119 21.90 19.03 15.24
CA GLU A 119 20.96 17.98 14.84
C GLU A 119 21.61 16.60 14.66
N ASN A 120 22.90 16.47 14.99
CA ASN A 120 23.68 15.24 14.91
C ASN A 120 23.69 14.61 13.49
N ARG A 121 23.66 15.47 12.46
CA ARG A 121 23.81 15.06 11.06
C ARG A 121 25.30 15.06 10.70
N PHE A 122 25.76 13.98 10.06
CA PHE A 122 27.16 13.77 9.69
C PHE A 122 27.27 13.06 8.34
N SER A 123 28.46 13.13 7.72
CA SER A 123 28.85 12.26 6.62
C SER A 123 29.85 11.20 7.10
N GLU A 124 29.82 10.05 6.45
CA GLU A 124 30.78 8.96 6.67
C GLU A 124 31.96 9.13 5.71
N LEU A 125 33.18 8.97 6.22
CA LEU A 125 34.42 9.21 5.49
C LEU A 125 35.35 7.99 5.57
N TRP A 126 35.89 7.58 4.41
CA TRP A 126 36.85 6.48 4.29
C TRP A 126 38.14 6.97 3.63
N LYS A 127 39.25 6.93 4.37
CA LYS A 127 40.57 7.33 3.86
C LYS A 127 41.09 6.30 2.84
N ILE A 128 41.55 6.78 1.68
CA ILE A 128 42.14 5.96 0.62
C ILE A 128 43.66 6.16 0.56
N THR A 129 44.12 7.40 0.66
CA THR A 129 45.56 7.74 0.67
C THR A 129 45.85 8.90 1.59
N ASP A 130 47.03 8.87 2.21
CA ASP A 130 47.55 10.00 2.95
C ASP A 130 47.90 11.16 2.00
N LEU A 131 47.52 12.38 2.37
CA LEU A 131 47.85 13.59 1.60
C LEU A 131 49.37 13.78 1.60
N SER A 132 49.97 13.86 0.43
CA SER A 132 51.40 14.19 0.28
C SER A 132 51.56 15.58 -0.34
N LEU A 133 52.58 16.32 0.11
CA LEU A 133 52.96 17.61 -0.48
C LEU A 133 53.49 17.39 -1.91
N SER A 134 52.59 17.43 -2.89
CA SER A 134 52.90 17.26 -4.31
C SER A 134 52.09 18.24 -5.16
N LEU A 135 52.58 18.59 -6.34
CA LEU A 135 51.84 19.39 -7.33
C LEU A 135 50.93 18.55 -8.25
N ASN A 136 50.73 17.27 -7.93
CA ASN A 136 49.89 16.36 -8.70
C ASN A 136 48.51 16.18 -8.06
N TYR A 137 47.53 15.83 -8.89
CA TYR A 137 46.20 15.41 -8.43
C TYR A 137 46.31 14.24 -7.44
N GLN A 138 45.55 14.28 -6.35
CA GLN A 138 45.45 13.21 -5.36
C GLN A 138 44.00 13.01 -4.92
N LEU A 139 43.63 11.76 -4.67
CA LEU A 139 42.33 11.36 -4.13
C LEU A 139 42.53 10.80 -2.71
N THR A 140 42.13 11.56 -1.69
CA THR A 140 42.48 11.23 -0.30
C THR A 140 41.41 10.42 0.42
N SER A 141 40.13 10.70 0.21
CA SER A 141 39.05 9.97 0.87
C SER A 141 37.75 9.92 0.06
N ILE A 142 36.93 8.92 0.37
CA ILE A 142 35.53 8.80 -0.06
C ILE A 142 34.67 9.41 1.02
N GLU A 143 33.65 10.15 0.62
CA GLU A 143 32.66 10.72 1.52
C GLU A 143 31.26 10.26 1.10
N VAL A 144 30.44 9.81 2.04
CA VAL A 144 29.06 9.43 1.78
C VAL A 144 28.13 10.09 2.79
N CYS A 145 27.12 10.79 2.27
CA CYS A 145 26.01 11.32 3.06
C CYS A 145 24.74 10.53 2.73
N HIS A 146 24.15 9.89 3.73
CA HIS A 146 23.01 8.98 3.57
C HIS A 146 21.67 9.71 3.66
N GLY A 147 20.79 9.45 2.70
CA GLY A 147 19.35 9.72 2.77
C GLY A 147 18.53 8.43 2.69
N ASN A 148 17.22 8.52 2.90
CA ASN A 148 16.31 7.39 2.75
C ASN A 148 16.14 6.95 1.29
N HIS A 149 16.17 7.88 0.33
CA HIS A 149 15.95 7.60 -1.09
C HIS A 149 17.23 7.59 -1.93
N GLY A 150 18.40 7.70 -1.30
CA GLY A 150 19.67 7.80 -2.01
C GLY A 150 20.86 8.08 -1.11
N SER A 151 22.06 7.97 -1.65
CA SER A 151 23.30 8.36 -0.96
C SER A 151 24.11 9.29 -1.83
N LEU A 152 24.51 10.42 -1.27
CA LEU A 152 25.33 11.41 -1.94
C LEU A 152 26.81 11.05 -1.73
N ILE A 153 27.50 10.76 -2.82
CA ILE A 153 28.89 10.33 -2.82
C ILE A 153 29.76 11.49 -3.29
N GLY A 154 30.73 11.86 -2.44
CA GLY A 154 31.77 12.84 -2.72
C GLY A 154 33.15 12.23 -2.62
N PHE A 155 34.13 12.96 -3.15
CA PHE A 155 35.53 12.57 -3.11
C PHE A 155 36.36 13.77 -2.66
N ASN A 156 37.11 13.61 -1.58
CA ASN A 156 38.06 14.62 -1.15
C ASN A 156 39.30 14.51 -2.03
N GLN A 157 39.58 15.59 -2.76
CA GLN A 157 40.58 15.62 -3.81
C GLN A 157 41.48 16.83 -3.63
N PHE A 158 42.77 16.68 -3.95
CA PHE A 158 43.72 17.78 -4.04
C PHE A 158 44.00 18.07 -5.51
N LEU A 159 43.91 19.35 -5.91
CA LEU A 159 44.04 19.79 -7.31
C LEU A 159 43.06 19.11 -8.27
N ALA A 160 41.79 18.96 -7.86
CA ALA A 160 40.75 18.40 -8.72
C ALA A 160 40.54 19.26 -9.98
N PRO A 161 40.27 18.65 -11.14
CA PRO A 161 39.95 19.41 -12.34
C PRO A 161 38.62 20.13 -12.18
N ARG A 162 38.54 21.37 -12.67
CA ARG A 162 37.26 22.09 -12.74
C ARG A 162 36.27 21.37 -13.65
N SER A 163 34.99 21.56 -13.36
CA SER A 163 33.89 20.96 -14.12
C SER A 163 33.86 21.42 -15.58
N GLY A 164 34.26 22.65 -15.86
CA GLY A 164 34.36 23.16 -17.24
C GLY A 164 33.00 23.13 -17.95
N THR A 165 32.99 22.73 -19.22
CA THR A 165 31.77 22.75 -20.06
C THR A 165 30.94 21.46 -19.98
N LYS A 166 31.19 20.61 -18.97
CA LYS A 166 30.54 19.30 -18.82
C LYS A 166 29.06 19.40 -18.43
N TYR A 167 28.72 20.41 -17.63
CA TYR A 167 27.41 20.52 -16.97
C TYR A 167 26.63 21.76 -17.36
N LYS A 168 27.31 22.78 -17.89
CA LYS A 168 26.73 24.07 -18.24
C LYS A 168 27.44 24.69 -19.45
N ALA A 169 26.79 25.68 -20.05
CA ALA A 169 27.37 26.42 -21.15
C ALA A 169 28.62 27.22 -20.70
N PRO A 170 29.59 27.49 -21.59
CA PRO A 170 30.82 28.19 -21.23
C PRO A 170 30.61 29.59 -20.64
N ASP A 171 29.53 30.25 -21.05
CA ASP A 171 29.10 31.60 -20.68
C ASP A 171 28.11 31.63 -19.49
N ASP A 172 27.77 30.47 -18.93
CA ASP A 172 26.85 30.36 -17.81
C ASP A 172 27.47 30.86 -16.49
N LEU A 173 26.80 31.83 -15.87
CA LEU A 173 27.20 32.54 -14.65
C LEU A 173 26.93 31.75 -13.35
N GLU A 174 26.25 30.59 -13.39
CA GLU A 174 26.03 29.76 -12.21
C GLU A 174 27.37 29.41 -11.54
N LYS A 175 27.47 29.56 -10.21
CA LYS A 175 28.71 29.25 -9.48
C LYS A 175 28.89 27.74 -9.40
N GLU A 176 30.13 27.29 -9.60
CA GLU A 176 30.50 25.89 -9.36
C GLU A 176 30.92 25.70 -7.88
N PRO A 177 30.62 24.53 -7.27
CA PRO A 177 29.88 23.40 -7.83
C PRO A 177 28.38 23.70 -7.97
N LEU A 178 27.77 23.13 -9.00
CA LEU A 178 26.37 23.29 -9.34
C LEU A 178 25.44 22.51 -8.40
N GLY A 179 25.89 21.38 -7.86
CA GLY A 179 25.09 20.50 -6.99
C GLY A 179 23.99 19.76 -7.76
N ASN A 180 23.66 18.53 -7.32
CA ASN A 180 22.68 17.66 -7.99
C ASN A 180 22.95 17.40 -9.48
N ALA A 181 24.20 17.56 -9.94
CA ALA A 181 24.55 17.47 -11.35
C ALA A 181 24.60 16.03 -11.88
N LYS A 182 24.97 15.06 -11.04
CA LYS A 182 25.17 13.65 -11.41
C LYS A 182 24.26 12.74 -10.59
N ARG A 183 23.55 11.82 -11.27
CA ARG A 183 22.68 10.83 -10.62
C ARG A 183 22.82 9.45 -11.26
N VAL A 184 22.92 8.41 -10.45
CA VAL A 184 22.91 7.01 -10.88
C VAL A 184 21.62 6.38 -10.37
N PHE A 185 20.72 5.98 -11.26
CA PHE A 185 19.56 5.17 -10.86
C PHE A 185 19.97 3.72 -10.71
N ILE A 186 19.68 3.15 -9.54
CA ILE A 186 19.99 1.76 -9.18
C ILE A 186 18.68 0.98 -9.14
N THR A 187 18.63 -0.13 -9.85
CA THR A 187 17.45 -1.01 -9.95
C THR A 187 17.72 -2.35 -9.26
N ASP A 188 16.66 -3.09 -8.93
CA ASP A 188 16.76 -4.42 -8.31
C ASP A 188 17.64 -5.37 -9.14
N LYS A 189 17.46 -5.36 -10.47
CA LYS A 189 18.27 -6.13 -11.42
C LYS A 189 19.75 -5.74 -11.40
N LEU A 190 20.05 -4.44 -11.25
CA LEU A 190 21.43 -3.97 -11.14
C LEU A 190 22.08 -4.48 -9.85
N VAL A 191 21.36 -4.49 -8.72
CA VAL A 191 21.90 -5.00 -7.45
C VAL A 191 22.23 -6.49 -7.56
N GLU A 192 21.38 -7.28 -8.21
CA GLU A 192 21.65 -8.69 -8.51
C GLU A 192 22.89 -8.89 -9.39
N GLN A 193 23.11 -7.99 -10.35
CA GLN A 193 24.31 -8.01 -11.16
C GLN A 193 25.55 -7.64 -10.32
N LEU A 194 25.51 -6.53 -9.59
CA LEU A 194 26.64 -6.03 -8.79
C LEU A 194 27.10 -7.02 -7.72
N THR A 195 26.17 -7.66 -7.03
CA THR A 195 26.47 -8.66 -5.99
C THR A 195 27.13 -9.94 -6.54
N ARG A 196 27.00 -10.22 -7.84
CA ARG A 196 27.63 -11.36 -8.52
C ARG A 196 28.94 -11.01 -9.22
N VAL A 197 29.26 -9.73 -9.37
CA VAL A 197 30.47 -9.27 -10.07
C VAL A 197 31.71 -9.58 -9.23
N ASN A 198 32.67 -10.29 -9.83
CA ASN A 198 33.99 -10.44 -9.24
C ASN A 198 34.86 -9.24 -9.61
N LEU A 199 35.02 -8.32 -8.67
CA LEU A 199 35.80 -7.08 -8.84
C LEU A 199 37.25 -7.35 -9.25
N LYS A 200 37.86 -8.48 -8.90
CA LYS A 200 39.26 -8.80 -9.24
C LYS A 200 39.47 -9.05 -10.73
N ASN A 201 38.43 -9.48 -11.45
CA ASN A 201 38.51 -9.81 -12.87
C ASN A 201 38.22 -8.60 -13.77
N LEU A 202 37.90 -7.45 -13.20
CA LEU A 202 37.58 -6.24 -13.94
C LEU A 202 38.83 -5.38 -14.17
N ASN A 203 39.03 -4.94 -15.42
CA ASN A 203 40.05 -3.95 -15.75
C ASN A 203 39.51 -2.54 -15.47
N PHE A 204 39.78 -2.03 -14.26
CA PHE A 204 39.35 -0.70 -13.84
C PHE A 204 40.04 0.43 -14.60
N GLU A 205 41.28 0.25 -15.09
CA GLU A 205 41.94 1.23 -15.94
C GLU A 205 41.13 1.47 -17.22
N SER A 206 40.68 0.39 -17.87
CA SER A 206 39.83 0.45 -19.05
C SER A 206 38.50 1.14 -18.72
N VAL A 207 37.83 0.74 -17.64
CA VAL A 207 36.55 1.32 -17.21
C VAL A 207 36.66 2.84 -16.97
N CYS A 208 37.70 3.28 -16.26
CA CYS A 208 37.91 4.68 -15.92
C CYS A 208 38.26 5.54 -17.15
N ARG A 209 39.02 5.00 -18.11
CA ARG A 209 39.42 5.72 -19.33
C ARG A 209 38.34 5.73 -20.41
N SER A 210 37.50 4.70 -20.46
CA SER A 210 36.41 4.63 -21.43
C SER A 210 35.30 5.64 -21.09
N PRO A 211 34.58 6.14 -22.11
CA PRO A 211 33.28 6.78 -21.91
C PRO A 211 32.31 5.82 -21.22
N HIS A 212 31.28 6.37 -20.55
CA HIS A 212 30.24 5.54 -19.96
C HIS A 212 29.55 4.67 -21.03
N PRO A 213 29.21 3.39 -20.77
CA PRO A 213 28.61 2.49 -21.79
C PRO A 213 27.33 3.02 -22.42
N GLN A 214 26.52 3.70 -21.61
CA GLN A 214 25.26 4.35 -22.01
C GLN A 214 25.45 5.80 -22.52
N SER A 215 26.67 6.19 -22.89
CA SER A 215 26.94 7.52 -23.43
C SER A 215 26.45 7.67 -24.87
N ILE A 216 26.15 8.92 -25.25
CA ILE A 216 25.63 9.27 -26.57
C ILE A 216 26.54 10.26 -27.28
N VAL A 217 26.50 10.25 -28.61
CA VAL A 217 27.10 11.29 -29.44
C VAL A 217 26.20 12.52 -29.39
N ILE A 218 26.75 13.68 -29.01
CA ILE A 218 26.00 14.94 -28.99
C ILE A 218 26.18 15.64 -30.35
N ALA A 219 25.05 15.90 -31.02
CA ALA A 219 25.02 16.65 -32.28
C ALA A 219 25.00 18.17 -32.05
N ASP A 220 24.21 18.64 -31.09
CA ASP A 220 24.06 20.06 -30.75
C ASP A 220 24.29 20.29 -29.24
N TYR A 221 25.40 20.95 -28.91
CA TYR A 221 25.74 21.29 -27.53
C TYR A 221 24.87 22.41 -26.96
N ASN A 222 24.41 23.37 -27.76
CA ASN A 222 23.58 24.47 -27.29
C ASN A 222 22.19 23.98 -26.88
N ALA A 223 21.60 23.07 -27.69
CA ALA A 223 20.36 22.41 -27.32
C ALA A 223 20.51 21.60 -26.02
N ARG A 224 21.60 20.84 -25.90
CA ARG A 224 21.89 20.06 -24.70
C ARG A 224 22.02 20.93 -23.44
N TYR A 225 22.76 22.05 -23.49
CA TYR A 225 22.88 22.94 -22.35
C TYR A 225 21.53 23.55 -21.96
N THR A 226 20.71 23.93 -22.94
CA THR A 226 19.35 24.43 -22.70
C THR A 226 18.50 23.39 -21.96
N GLU A 227 18.55 22.13 -22.38
CA GLU A 227 17.78 21.07 -21.72
C GLU A 227 18.31 20.73 -20.32
N MET A 228 19.63 20.71 -20.13
CA MET A 228 20.25 20.54 -18.81
C MET A 228 19.81 21.65 -17.85
N TYR A 229 19.82 22.90 -18.32
CA TYR A 229 19.33 24.05 -17.55
C TYR A 229 17.84 23.91 -17.23
N ASN A 230 17.00 23.61 -18.23
CA ASN A 230 15.56 23.41 -18.04
C ASN A 230 15.26 22.29 -17.05
N TYR A 231 15.98 21.16 -17.11
CA TYR A 231 15.86 20.08 -16.13
C TYR A 231 16.18 20.57 -14.72
N ARG A 232 17.29 21.31 -14.54
CA ARG A 232 17.66 21.89 -13.24
C ARG A 232 16.61 22.88 -12.72
N GLN A 233 16.01 23.69 -13.60
CA GLN A 233 14.93 24.61 -13.23
C GLN A 233 13.65 23.86 -12.83
N MET A 234 13.21 22.88 -13.63
CA MET A 234 12.04 22.06 -13.33
C MET A 234 12.19 21.30 -12.01
N GLN A 235 13.38 20.75 -11.78
CA GLN A 235 13.72 20.06 -10.53
C GLN A 235 14.09 21.03 -9.39
N LYS A 236 14.07 22.35 -9.65
CA LYS A 236 14.43 23.42 -8.69
C LYS A 236 15.75 23.13 -7.97
N TYR A 237 16.78 22.78 -8.75
CA TYR A 237 18.17 22.65 -8.31
C TYR A 237 18.97 23.93 -8.54
N ALA A 238 18.50 24.80 -9.45
CA ALA A 238 19.15 26.07 -9.70
C ALA A 238 18.76 27.09 -8.62
N ASP A 239 19.74 27.87 -8.16
CA ASP A 239 19.51 28.99 -7.27
C ASP A 239 18.70 30.09 -8.00
N TYR A 240 17.69 30.63 -7.33
CA TYR A 240 16.96 31.78 -7.86
C TYR A 240 17.93 32.95 -8.07
N LYS A 241 17.83 33.61 -9.22
CA LYS A 241 18.49 34.90 -9.43
C LYS A 241 18.12 35.81 -8.25
N PRO A 242 19.10 36.44 -7.57
CA PRO A 242 18.82 37.38 -6.49
C PRO A 242 17.76 38.40 -6.90
N TRP A 243 16.83 38.73 -6.00
CA TRP A 243 15.68 39.59 -6.31
C TRP A 243 16.08 40.93 -6.96
N TYR A 244 17.25 41.47 -6.62
CA TYR A 244 17.75 42.72 -7.19
C TYR A 244 18.18 42.59 -8.66
N LEU A 245 18.62 41.41 -9.11
CA LEU A 245 18.91 41.15 -10.53
C LEU A 245 17.62 41.00 -11.33
N SER A 246 16.58 40.38 -10.75
CA SER A 246 15.25 40.33 -11.36
C SER A 246 14.61 41.73 -11.43
N LEU A 247 14.78 42.54 -10.39
CA LEU A 247 14.38 43.95 -10.36
C LEU A 247 15.17 44.79 -11.39
N TRP A 248 16.48 44.53 -11.52
CA TRP A 248 17.33 45.19 -12.51
C TRP A 248 16.97 44.78 -13.93
N GLN A 249 16.65 43.51 -14.20
CA GLN A 249 16.15 43.05 -15.50
C GLN A 249 14.78 43.66 -15.83
N TRP A 250 13.88 43.75 -14.84
CA TRP A 250 12.62 44.48 -14.99
C TRP A 250 12.83 45.98 -15.24
N PHE A 251 13.84 46.60 -14.63
CA PHE A 251 14.18 48.00 -14.89
C PHE A 251 14.82 48.17 -16.28
N VAL A 252 15.74 47.29 -16.66
CA VAL A 252 16.42 47.29 -17.96
C VAL A 252 15.44 47.01 -19.11
N SER A 253 14.40 46.21 -18.89
CA SER A 253 13.37 45.93 -19.92
C SER A 253 12.54 47.16 -20.30
N PHE A 254 12.55 48.24 -19.50
CA PHE A 254 12.01 49.55 -19.90
C PHE A 254 12.89 50.29 -20.91
N PHE A 255 14.20 50.04 -20.92
CA PHE A 255 15.17 50.78 -21.73
C PHE A 255 15.71 49.98 -22.92
N TYR A 256 15.66 48.65 -22.81
CA TYR A 256 16.01 47.71 -23.85
C TYR A 256 14.80 46.78 -24.02
N PRO A 257 14.08 46.84 -25.15
CA PRO A 257 13.05 45.85 -25.44
C PRO A 257 13.72 44.47 -25.35
N GLU A 258 13.12 43.54 -24.61
CA GLU A 258 13.57 42.15 -24.64
C GLU A 258 13.73 41.74 -26.11
N GLU A 259 14.92 41.27 -26.50
CA GLU A 259 15.02 40.41 -27.66
C GLU A 259 13.98 39.32 -27.43
N LYS A 260 12.92 39.34 -28.25
CA LYS A 260 11.97 38.23 -28.29
C LYS A 260 12.84 37.00 -28.42
N VAL A 261 12.87 36.17 -27.39
CA VAL A 261 13.42 34.82 -27.48
C VAL A 261 12.86 34.29 -28.78
N GLU A 262 13.72 34.10 -29.79
CA GLU A 262 13.30 33.51 -31.04
C GLU A 262 12.62 32.22 -30.61
N LYS A 263 11.28 32.18 -30.74
CA LYS A 263 10.57 30.91 -30.73
C LYS A 263 11.33 30.12 -31.77
N ARG A 264 12.08 29.10 -31.32
CA ARG A 264 12.79 28.18 -32.21
C ARG A 264 11.84 27.95 -33.37
N ALA A 265 12.30 28.32 -34.57
CA ALA A 265 11.56 28.01 -35.79
C ALA A 265 11.06 26.58 -35.62
N SER A 266 9.75 26.36 -35.74
CA SER A 266 9.14 25.05 -35.56
C SER A 266 9.90 24.10 -36.47
N VAL A 267 10.83 23.33 -35.88
CA VAL A 267 11.61 22.36 -36.64
C VAL A 267 10.57 21.43 -37.23
N ASP A 268 10.63 21.28 -38.55
CA ASP A 268 9.61 20.61 -39.33
C ASP A 268 9.17 19.33 -38.62
N ASN A 269 7.87 19.26 -38.32
CA ASN A 269 7.29 18.27 -37.42
C ASN A 269 7.11 16.90 -38.10
N SER A 270 7.84 16.63 -39.18
CA SER A 270 7.77 15.36 -39.89
C SER A 270 8.29 14.25 -38.98
N LEU A 271 7.34 13.44 -38.50
CA LEU A 271 7.58 12.25 -37.71
C LEU A 271 7.55 11.05 -38.65
N LYS A 272 8.68 10.34 -38.73
CA LYS A 272 8.76 9.06 -39.41
C LYS A 272 8.47 7.96 -38.42
N LEU A 273 7.41 7.18 -38.66
CA LEU A 273 7.13 5.97 -37.89
C LEU A 273 8.22 4.93 -38.18
N LEU A 274 8.86 4.44 -37.12
CA LEU A 274 9.90 3.40 -37.19
C LEU A 274 9.37 2.03 -36.77
N TYR A 275 8.47 1.99 -35.80
CA TYR A 275 7.92 0.74 -35.25
C TYR A 275 6.52 0.99 -34.71
N GLU A 276 5.63 0.01 -34.88
CA GLU A 276 4.28 0.01 -34.32
C GLU A 276 3.88 -1.42 -33.96
N ASN A 277 3.31 -1.59 -32.77
CA ASN A 277 2.51 -2.75 -32.39
C ASN A 277 1.22 -2.26 -31.69
N GLU A 278 0.48 -3.18 -31.06
CA GLU A 278 -0.81 -2.87 -30.43
C GLU A 278 -0.71 -1.81 -29.31
N THR A 279 0.42 -1.75 -28.60
CA THR A 279 0.60 -0.89 -27.42
C THR A 279 1.60 0.24 -27.64
N VAL A 280 2.63 0.06 -28.45
CA VAL A 280 3.78 0.96 -28.59
C VAL A 280 3.96 1.42 -30.03
N LYS A 281 4.25 2.71 -30.17
CA LYS A 281 4.68 3.35 -31.42
C LYS A 281 6.00 4.09 -31.18
N ILE A 282 6.95 3.92 -32.09
CA ILE A 282 8.25 4.58 -32.05
C ILE A 282 8.36 5.44 -33.30
N TYR A 283 8.57 6.74 -33.10
CA TYR A 283 8.76 7.72 -34.17
C TYR A 283 10.17 8.28 -34.11
N GLU A 284 10.70 8.70 -35.25
CA GLU A 284 11.92 9.49 -35.36
C GLU A 284 11.60 10.82 -36.04
N ARG A 285 12.10 11.92 -35.49
CA ARG A 285 12.07 13.23 -36.16
C ARG A 285 13.08 13.25 -37.29
N GLU A 286 12.65 13.67 -38.48
CA GLU A 286 13.52 13.59 -39.67
C GLU A 286 14.79 14.43 -39.57
N ILE A 287 14.68 15.62 -38.95
CA ILE A 287 15.78 16.60 -38.85
C ILE A 287 16.65 16.32 -37.61
N THR A 288 16.07 16.33 -36.42
CA THR A 288 16.84 16.23 -35.16
C THR A 288 17.30 14.81 -34.83
N LYS A 289 16.68 13.80 -35.45
CA LYS A 289 16.87 12.37 -35.13
C LYS A 289 16.49 11.98 -33.70
N GLU A 290 15.75 12.85 -33.01
CA GLU A 290 15.10 12.51 -31.75
C GLU A 290 14.08 11.40 -31.95
N VAL A 291 14.01 10.50 -30.99
CA VAL A 291 13.11 9.35 -30.99
C VAL A 291 12.01 9.59 -29.97
N ILE A 292 10.76 9.48 -30.40
CA ILE A 292 9.58 9.61 -29.54
C ILE A 292 8.96 8.23 -29.40
N VAL A 293 8.87 7.75 -28.17
CA VAL A 293 8.16 6.51 -27.84
C VAL A 293 6.81 6.90 -27.26
N GLN A 294 5.75 6.41 -27.89
CA GLN A 294 4.37 6.48 -27.42
C GLN A 294 3.95 5.08 -27.00
N GLU A 295 3.44 4.91 -25.78
CA GLU A 295 2.99 3.62 -25.26
C GLU A 295 1.62 3.74 -24.61
N LYS A 296 0.69 2.84 -24.93
CA LYS A 296 -0.63 2.78 -24.31
C LYS A 296 -0.44 2.47 -22.83
N ARG A 297 -1.04 3.29 -21.96
CA ARG A 297 -1.02 3.04 -20.52
C ARG A 297 -1.76 1.73 -20.23
N PRO A 298 -1.23 0.85 -19.38
CA PRO A 298 -1.91 -0.38 -19.03
C PRO A 298 -3.20 -0.09 -18.27
N ASP A 299 -4.18 -1.00 -18.39
CA ASP A 299 -5.41 -0.92 -17.62
C ASP A 299 -5.15 -1.07 -16.12
N ILE A 300 -5.98 -0.40 -15.32
CA ILE A 300 -5.89 -0.52 -13.87
C ILE A 300 -6.33 -1.93 -13.43
N ASN A 301 -5.52 -2.54 -12.58
CA ASN A 301 -5.78 -3.85 -11.98
C ASN A 301 -5.63 -3.78 -10.44
N ASN A 302 -4.84 -2.84 -9.93
CA ASN A 302 -4.47 -2.79 -8.52
C ASN A 302 -5.23 -1.65 -7.84
N ALA A 303 -5.98 -1.97 -6.77
CA ALA A 303 -6.66 -0.98 -5.94
C ALA A 303 -5.92 -0.77 -4.63
N VAL A 304 -5.74 0.49 -4.23
CA VAL A 304 -5.23 0.86 -2.91
C VAL A 304 -6.28 1.71 -2.20
N PHE A 305 -6.79 1.25 -1.06
CA PHE A 305 -7.78 1.98 -0.27
C PHE A 305 -7.16 2.53 1.02
N CYS A 306 -7.22 3.85 1.20
CA CYS A 306 -6.76 4.47 2.43
C CYS A 306 -7.68 4.19 3.64
N GLY A 307 -7.15 4.34 4.85
CA GLY A 307 -7.95 4.39 6.06
C GLY A 307 -8.71 5.70 6.23
N GLY A 308 -9.73 5.69 7.09
CA GLY A 308 -10.55 6.88 7.36
C GLY A 308 -11.79 6.66 8.24
N GLY A 309 -11.88 5.52 8.95
CA GLY A 309 -13.01 5.20 9.82
C GLY A 309 -14.36 5.27 9.10
N GLY A 310 -15.26 6.12 9.59
CA GLY A 310 -16.59 6.35 8.99
C GLY A 310 -16.58 6.83 7.53
N LYS A 311 -15.46 7.36 7.02
CA LYS A 311 -15.32 7.78 5.62
C LYS A 311 -15.35 6.61 4.62
N ILE A 312 -15.28 5.36 5.10
CA ILE A 312 -15.31 4.12 4.31
C ILE A 312 -16.48 4.06 3.30
N PHE A 313 -17.61 4.73 3.58
CA PHE A 313 -18.74 4.77 2.66
C PHE A 313 -18.42 5.44 1.31
N ALA A 314 -17.44 6.35 1.26
CA ALA A 314 -17.00 6.91 -0.02
C ALA A 314 -16.32 5.84 -0.88
N HIS A 315 -15.57 4.90 -0.28
CA HIS A 315 -14.99 3.77 -1.01
C HIS A 315 -16.04 2.87 -1.65
N VAL A 316 -17.21 2.73 -1.00
CA VAL A 316 -18.36 1.98 -1.58
C VAL A 316 -18.85 2.64 -2.87
N GLY A 317 -18.93 3.97 -2.89
CA GLY A 317 -19.27 4.73 -4.09
C GLY A 317 -18.24 4.57 -5.21
N VAL A 318 -16.96 4.58 -4.85
CA VAL A 318 -15.85 4.34 -5.79
C VAL A 318 -15.97 2.94 -6.41
N TRP A 319 -16.16 1.91 -5.56
CA TRP A 319 -16.31 0.53 -6.02
C TRP A 319 -17.54 0.35 -6.91
N ARG A 320 -18.68 0.97 -6.56
CA ARG A 320 -19.89 0.95 -7.39
C ARG A 320 -19.61 1.46 -8.81
N ALA A 321 -18.96 2.62 -8.94
CA ALA A 321 -18.64 3.21 -10.24
C ALA A 321 -17.69 2.31 -11.06
N LEU A 322 -16.70 1.68 -10.42
CA LEU A 322 -15.77 0.77 -11.09
C LEU A 322 -16.46 -0.52 -11.57
N CYS A 323 -17.33 -1.12 -10.74
CA CYS A 323 -18.12 -2.28 -11.13
C CYS A 323 -19.06 -1.98 -12.29
N GLU A 324 -19.79 -0.85 -12.25
CA GLU A 324 -20.67 -0.42 -13.35
C GLU A 324 -19.89 -0.15 -14.65
N ALA A 325 -18.65 0.32 -14.54
CA ALA A 325 -17.75 0.52 -15.66
C ALA A 325 -17.14 -0.78 -16.21
N ASN A 326 -17.42 -1.93 -15.57
CA ASN A 326 -16.83 -3.24 -15.85
C ASN A 326 -15.29 -3.23 -15.78
N ILE A 327 -14.73 -2.44 -14.87
CA ILE A 327 -13.30 -2.40 -14.60
C ILE A 327 -12.98 -3.48 -13.57
N ARG A 328 -12.21 -4.48 -14.01
CA ARG A 328 -11.84 -5.63 -13.19
C ARG A 328 -10.54 -5.36 -12.44
N LEU A 329 -10.64 -5.19 -11.13
CA LEU A 329 -9.51 -5.12 -10.22
C LEU A 329 -9.30 -6.50 -9.59
N GLU A 330 -8.05 -6.93 -9.45
CA GLU A 330 -7.72 -8.26 -8.92
C GLU A 330 -6.77 -8.20 -7.72
N HIS A 331 -6.02 -7.11 -7.57
CA HIS A 331 -5.07 -6.94 -6.47
C HIS A 331 -5.52 -5.79 -5.59
N PHE A 332 -5.62 -6.03 -4.28
CA PHE A 332 -6.16 -5.06 -3.33
C PHE A 332 -5.20 -4.84 -2.18
N ALA A 333 -4.91 -3.58 -1.86
CA ALA A 333 -4.15 -3.20 -0.69
C ALA A 333 -4.91 -2.18 0.14
N GLY A 334 -4.88 -2.33 1.47
CA GLY A 334 -5.61 -1.41 2.34
C GLY A 334 -5.05 -1.29 3.74
N SER A 335 -5.37 -0.16 4.35
CA SER A 335 -4.99 0.19 5.72
C SER A 335 -6.24 0.62 6.49
N SER A 336 -6.41 0.14 7.73
CA SER A 336 -7.55 0.46 8.59
C SER A 336 -8.91 0.15 7.91
N ALA A 337 -9.84 1.10 7.89
CA ALA A 337 -11.08 1.01 7.13
C ALA A 337 -10.87 0.62 5.65
N GLY A 338 -9.76 1.02 5.03
CA GLY A 338 -9.37 0.61 3.68
C GLY A 338 -9.03 -0.88 3.57
N ALA A 339 -8.51 -1.52 4.64
CA ALA A 339 -8.28 -2.96 4.67
C ALA A 339 -9.59 -3.76 4.68
N ILE A 340 -10.62 -3.26 5.39
CA ILE A 340 -11.97 -3.83 5.37
C ILE A 340 -12.56 -3.75 3.96
N MET A 341 -12.45 -2.58 3.32
CA MET A 341 -12.90 -2.41 1.93
C MET A 341 -12.15 -3.34 0.98
N SER A 342 -10.82 -3.42 1.13
CA SER A 342 -9.97 -4.29 0.30
C SER A 342 -10.35 -5.75 0.44
N LEU A 343 -10.65 -6.22 1.66
CA LEU A 343 -11.14 -7.57 1.90
C LEU A 343 -12.45 -7.84 1.16
N PHE A 344 -13.41 -6.91 1.22
CA PHE A 344 -14.70 -7.11 0.55
C PHE A 344 -14.58 -7.11 -0.97
N CYS A 345 -13.79 -6.21 -1.54
CA CYS A 345 -13.50 -6.21 -2.97
C CYS A 345 -12.77 -7.49 -3.38
N TYR A 346 -11.76 -7.90 -2.60
CA TYR A 346 -11.02 -9.15 -2.81
C TYR A 346 -11.91 -10.39 -2.75
N LEU A 347 -12.94 -10.41 -1.91
CA LEU A 347 -13.92 -11.50 -1.82
C LEU A 347 -14.99 -11.45 -2.93
N GLY A 348 -14.95 -10.45 -3.82
CA GLY A 348 -15.92 -10.31 -4.91
C GLY A 348 -17.30 -9.84 -4.46
N TYR A 349 -17.39 -9.09 -3.36
CA TYR A 349 -18.65 -8.45 -2.96
C TYR A 349 -19.01 -7.28 -3.89
N SER A 350 -20.28 -7.19 -4.27
CA SER A 350 -20.84 -6.03 -4.96
C SER A 350 -20.99 -4.83 -4.01
N ALA A 351 -21.03 -3.62 -4.56
CA ALA A 351 -21.23 -2.41 -3.75
C ALA A 351 -22.52 -2.43 -2.93
N ASP A 352 -23.58 -3.06 -3.43
CA ASP A 352 -24.85 -3.19 -2.72
C ASP A 352 -24.76 -4.20 -1.57
N GLU A 353 -24.12 -5.35 -1.78
CA GLU A 353 -23.83 -6.29 -0.67
C GLU A 353 -22.97 -5.65 0.42
N ILE A 354 -21.95 -4.87 0.04
CA ILE A 354 -21.10 -4.13 1.00
C ILE A 354 -21.94 -3.10 1.76
N THR A 355 -22.78 -2.35 1.07
CA THR A 355 -23.70 -1.38 1.68
C THR A 355 -24.61 -2.07 2.69
N ASP A 356 -25.16 -3.23 2.34
CA ASP A 356 -26.02 -4.01 3.22
C ASP A 356 -25.27 -4.58 4.41
N LEU A 357 -24.03 -5.06 4.26
CA LEU A 357 -23.20 -5.46 5.40
C LEU A 357 -22.99 -4.28 6.37
N PHE A 358 -22.63 -3.09 5.86
CA PHE A 358 -22.39 -1.93 6.71
C PHE A 358 -23.64 -1.41 7.42
N LYS A 359 -24.86 -1.57 6.87
CA LYS A 359 -26.10 -1.24 7.60
C LYS A 359 -26.24 -2.03 8.91
N HIS A 360 -25.64 -3.22 8.97
CA HIS A 360 -25.68 -4.12 10.12
C HIS A 360 -24.48 -3.93 11.06
N PHE A 361 -23.36 -3.43 10.55
CA PHE A 361 -22.13 -3.19 11.31
C PHE A 361 -22.11 -1.81 11.99
N LYS A 362 -23.09 -1.56 12.87
CA LYS A 362 -23.14 -0.31 13.65
C LYS A 362 -22.08 -0.28 14.75
N GLN A 363 -21.66 0.92 15.14
CA GLN A 363 -20.66 1.15 16.18
C GLN A 363 -20.96 0.42 17.50
N GLU A 364 -22.23 0.42 17.92
CA GLU A 364 -22.74 -0.25 19.13
C GLU A 364 -22.59 -1.79 19.10
N HIS A 365 -22.35 -2.38 17.93
CA HIS A 365 -22.09 -3.80 17.77
C HIS A 365 -20.61 -4.13 17.64
N LEU A 366 -19.76 -3.13 17.35
CA LEU A 366 -18.33 -3.31 17.08
C LEU A 366 -17.44 -2.83 18.24
N VAL A 367 -17.91 -1.87 19.03
CA VAL A 367 -17.16 -1.22 20.11
C VAL A 367 -17.81 -1.52 21.47
N PHE A 368 -17.06 -2.13 22.39
CA PHE A 368 -17.43 -2.37 23.78
C PHE A 368 -16.60 -1.48 24.71
N PHE A 369 -17.22 -0.61 25.51
CA PHE A 369 -16.47 0.28 26.40
C PHE A 369 -16.02 -0.42 27.69
N ASP A 370 -14.76 -0.82 27.76
CA ASP A 370 -14.07 -1.30 28.96
C ASP A 370 -12.81 -0.46 29.17
N ILE A 371 -12.99 0.68 29.86
CA ILE A 371 -11.99 1.73 29.96
C ILE A 371 -10.82 1.25 30.81
N ASP A 372 -9.68 1.03 30.16
CA ASP A 372 -8.36 0.93 30.80
C ASP A 372 -7.34 1.73 30.00
N ARG A 373 -6.18 2.04 30.59
CA ARG A 373 -5.15 2.98 30.07
C ARG A 373 -4.61 2.69 28.64
N ASN A 374 -4.97 1.58 27.99
CA ASN A 374 -4.44 1.12 26.70
C ASN A 374 -5.48 0.99 25.56
N GLY A 375 -6.73 1.44 25.75
CA GLY A 375 -7.77 1.46 24.71
C GLY A 375 -9.18 1.34 25.27
N LEU A 376 -10.18 1.83 24.51
CA LEU A 376 -11.59 1.88 24.94
C LEU A 376 -12.32 0.55 24.77
N SER A 377 -11.92 -0.29 23.80
CA SER A 377 -12.60 -1.55 23.45
C SER A 377 -11.66 -2.68 23.08
N ASP A 378 -12.13 -3.90 23.32
CA ASP A 378 -11.57 -5.13 22.78
C ASP A 378 -11.98 -5.32 21.29
N PRO A 379 -11.07 -5.71 20.38
CA PRO A 379 -11.36 -5.82 18.95
C PRO A 379 -12.06 -7.13 18.53
N HIS A 380 -12.49 -8.00 19.45
CA HIS A 380 -13.10 -9.29 19.08
C HIS A 380 -14.40 -9.13 18.29
N ALA A 381 -15.27 -8.17 18.61
CA ALA A 381 -16.50 -7.98 17.84
C ALA A 381 -16.26 -7.55 16.38
N LEU A 382 -15.25 -6.70 16.15
CA LEU A 382 -14.79 -6.39 14.81
C LEU A 382 -14.34 -7.67 14.09
N LYS A 383 -13.53 -8.50 14.75
CA LYS A 383 -13.13 -9.81 14.20
C LYS A 383 -14.34 -10.67 13.82
N THR A 384 -15.32 -10.80 14.70
CA THR A 384 -16.53 -11.60 14.47
C THR A 384 -17.33 -11.10 13.28
N SER A 385 -17.44 -9.77 13.10
CA SER A 385 -18.09 -9.19 11.92
C SER A 385 -17.38 -9.54 10.61
N LEU A 386 -16.04 -9.55 10.63
CA LEU A 386 -15.20 -9.95 9.51
C LEU A 386 -15.29 -11.46 9.25
N ASP A 387 -15.26 -12.28 10.29
CA ASP A 387 -15.46 -13.74 10.21
C ASP A 387 -16.82 -14.07 9.59
N TYR A 388 -17.88 -13.37 10.01
CA TYR A 388 -19.22 -13.53 9.43
C TYR A 388 -19.23 -13.16 7.93
N ALA A 389 -18.64 -12.03 7.55
CA ALA A 389 -18.59 -11.60 6.16
C ALA A 389 -17.77 -12.57 5.28
N ILE A 390 -16.65 -13.10 5.78
CA ILE A 390 -15.86 -14.10 5.08
C ILE A 390 -16.65 -15.41 4.96
N ALA A 391 -17.19 -15.93 6.07
CA ALA A 391 -17.94 -17.17 6.10
C ALA A 391 -19.19 -17.12 5.19
N LEU A 392 -19.85 -15.97 5.11
CA LEU A 392 -21.01 -15.77 4.24
C LEU A 392 -20.63 -15.93 2.76
N LYS A 393 -19.56 -15.28 2.31
CA LYS A 393 -19.09 -15.38 0.92
C LYS A 393 -18.55 -16.78 0.62
N VAL A 394 -17.76 -17.35 1.53
CA VAL A 394 -17.27 -18.74 1.39
C VAL A 394 -18.45 -19.70 1.28
N LYS A 395 -19.50 -19.56 2.11
CA LYS A 395 -20.71 -20.39 2.01
C LYS A 395 -21.41 -20.27 0.66
N GLN A 396 -21.49 -19.06 0.09
CA GLN A 396 -22.03 -18.84 -1.26
C GLN A 396 -21.18 -19.55 -2.33
N ILE A 397 -19.86 -19.47 -2.24
CA ILE A 397 -18.93 -20.10 -3.18
C ILE A 397 -19.03 -21.63 -3.08
N VAL A 398 -18.92 -22.20 -1.88
CA VAL A 398 -18.94 -23.66 -1.71
C VAL A 398 -20.28 -24.26 -2.13
N ALA A 399 -21.40 -23.54 -1.90
CA ALA A 399 -22.71 -23.94 -2.40
C ALA A 399 -22.81 -23.86 -3.94
N LYS A 400 -22.26 -22.80 -4.56
CA LYS A 400 -22.24 -22.62 -6.02
C LYS A 400 -21.44 -23.71 -6.72
N TYR A 401 -20.32 -24.14 -6.15
CA TYR A 401 -19.40 -25.11 -6.74
C TYR A 401 -19.56 -26.53 -6.18
N ASN A 402 -20.45 -26.73 -5.21
CA ASN A 402 -20.71 -28.02 -4.56
C ASN A 402 -19.44 -28.67 -3.96
N ILE A 403 -18.67 -27.88 -3.21
CA ILE A 403 -17.45 -28.31 -2.51
C ILE A 403 -17.65 -28.21 -0.99
N PRO A 404 -16.85 -28.90 -0.16
CA PRO A 404 -16.96 -28.77 1.30
C PRO A 404 -16.52 -27.38 1.79
N PHE A 405 -17.11 -26.93 2.89
CA PHE A 405 -16.66 -25.72 3.58
C PHE A 405 -15.24 -25.96 4.16
N PRO A 406 -14.29 -25.01 4.01
CA PRO A 406 -12.93 -25.20 4.52
C PRO A 406 -12.89 -25.45 6.03
N GLN A 407 -12.12 -26.46 6.45
CA GLN A 407 -11.89 -26.75 7.87
C GLN A 407 -10.82 -25.81 8.46
N GLY A 408 -10.97 -25.48 9.74
CA GLY A 408 -10.01 -24.64 10.46
C GLY A 408 -10.20 -23.13 10.27
N LYS A 409 -9.15 -22.36 10.56
CA LYS A 409 -9.14 -20.91 10.37
C LYS A 409 -9.10 -20.56 8.89
N ILE A 410 -9.81 -19.53 8.48
CA ILE A 410 -9.77 -19.04 7.10
C ILE A 410 -8.55 -18.13 6.94
N THR A 411 -7.48 -18.68 6.39
CA THR A 411 -6.21 -18.00 6.15
C THR A 411 -6.10 -17.50 4.71
N PHE A 412 -5.05 -16.73 4.41
CA PHE A 412 -4.76 -16.31 3.03
C PHE A 412 -4.59 -17.53 2.11
N ALA A 413 -3.90 -18.58 2.58
CA ALA A 413 -3.76 -19.84 1.85
C ALA A 413 -5.09 -20.57 1.66
N THR A 414 -6.00 -20.53 2.64
CA THR A 414 -7.33 -21.13 2.51
C THR A 414 -8.13 -20.48 1.38
N LEU A 415 -8.13 -19.14 1.29
CA LEU A 415 -8.84 -18.41 0.22
C LEU A 415 -8.19 -18.59 -1.15
N ASP A 416 -6.86 -18.63 -1.22
CA ASP A 416 -6.12 -18.95 -2.45
C ASP A 416 -6.43 -20.36 -2.95
N ASN A 417 -6.47 -21.36 -2.06
CA ASN A 417 -6.86 -22.72 -2.42
C ASN A 417 -8.32 -22.79 -2.92
N LEU A 418 -9.23 -22.07 -2.27
CA LEU A 418 -10.63 -21.98 -2.71
C LEU A 418 -10.74 -21.38 -4.11
N LYS A 419 -9.96 -20.32 -4.39
CA LYS A 419 -9.89 -19.71 -5.71
C LYS A 419 -9.31 -20.66 -6.76
N LYS A 420 -8.24 -21.37 -6.46
CA LYS A 420 -7.64 -22.36 -7.39
C LYS A 420 -8.62 -23.48 -7.74
N GLN A 421 -9.46 -23.91 -6.79
CA GLN A 421 -10.52 -24.89 -7.03
C GLN A 421 -11.71 -24.28 -7.80
N CYS A 422 -11.95 -22.97 -7.65
CA CYS A 422 -13.09 -22.26 -8.22
C CYS A 422 -12.65 -20.95 -8.90
N PRO A 423 -12.05 -20.99 -10.11
CA PRO A 423 -11.44 -19.81 -10.74
C PRO A 423 -12.41 -18.63 -10.97
N ASP A 424 -13.70 -18.91 -11.24
CA ASP A 424 -14.74 -17.91 -11.46
C ASP A 424 -15.58 -17.62 -10.20
N CYS A 425 -14.99 -17.77 -9.00
CA CYS A 425 -15.68 -17.50 -7.74
C CYS A 425 -15.74 -16.02 -7.37
N GLY A 426 -15.01 -15.16 -8.09
CA GLY A 426 -14.95 -13.71 -7.86
C GLY A 426 -13.88 -13.28 -6.85
N ILE A 427 -13.11 -14.22 -6.28
CA ILE A 427 -11.99 -13.88 -5.39
C ILE A 427 -10.83 -13.30 -6.21
N GLY A 428 -10.26 -12.17 -5.77
CA GLY A 428 -9.11 -11.49 -6.37
C GLY A 428 -7.82 -12.32 -6.34
N GLU A 429 -6.77 -11.85 -7.03
CA GLU A 429 -5.43 -12.46 -7.03
C GLU A 429 -4.69 -12.21 -5.71
N GLU A 430 -4.77 -10.99 -5.16
CA GLU A 430 -4.00 -10.66 -3.97
C GLU A 430 -4.74 -9.70 -3.03
N LEU A 431 -4.58 -9.95 -1.72
CA LEU A 431 -4.99 -9.05 -0.65
C LEU A 431 -3.77 -8.72 0.21
N ILE A 432 -3.46 -7.43 0.33
CA ILE A 432 -2.38 -6.90 1.16
C ILE A 432 -2.99 -6.01 2.25
N VAL A 433 -2.66 -6.30 3.50
CA VAL A 433 -3.18 -5.59 4.67
C VAL A 433 -2.02 -5.05 5.49
N THR A 434 -2.06 -3.78 5.88
CA THR A 434 -0.98 -3.16 6.67
C THR A 434 -1.30 -3.10 8.17
N ALA A 435 -0.27 -3.21 9.00
CA ALA A 435 -0.33 -2.97 10.43
C ALA A 435 0.92 -2.24 10.91
N THR A 436 0.83 -1.55 12.04
CA THR A 436 1.94 -0.80 12.61
C THR A 436 2.59 -1.58 13.75
N LYS A 437 3.87 -1.93 13.62
CA LYS A 437 4.69 -2.43 14.73
C LYS A 437 5.05 -1.28 15.67
N LYS A 438 4.49 -1.29 16.88
CA LYS A 438 4.57 -0.15 17.81
C LYS A 438 6.00 0.14 18.28
N LYS A 439 6.76 -0.90 18.66
CA LYS A 439 8.11 -0.76 19.21
C LYS A 439 9.15 -0.40 18.15
N SER A 440 9.12 -1.06 16.99
CA SER A 440 10.11 -0.88 15.93
C SER A 440 9.79 0.27 14.98
N ARG A 441 8.58 0.84 15.02
CA ARG A 441 8.07 1.87 14.10
C ARG A 441 8.15 1.44 12.63
N GLN A 442 7.69 0.23 12.36
CA GLN A 442 7.71 -0.34 11.02
C GLN A 442 6.32 -0.80 10.61
N THR A 443 5.99 -0.63 9.34
CA THR A 443 4.79 -1.20 8.74
C THR A 443 5.01 -2.69 8.50
N ARG A 444 4.15 -3.54 9.08
CA ARG A 444 4.05 -4.97 8.77
C ARG A 444 2.98 -5.16 7.69
N TYR A 445 3.29 -5.97 6.70
CA TYR A 445 2.36 -6.32 5.62
C TYR A 445 1.94 -7.79 5.75
N PHE A 446 0.64 -8.03 5.74
CA PHE A 446 0.05 -9.36 5.64
C PHE A 446 -0.41 -9.61 4.21
N SER A 447 -0.05 -10.75 3.65
CA SER A 447 -0.43 -11.18 2.30
C SER A 447 -0.29 -12.69 2.17
N LEU A 448 -0.74 -13.26 1.06
CA LEU A 448 -0.49 -14.67 0.72
C LEU A 448 1.01 -14.99 0.67
N THR A 449 1.81 -14.10 0.09
CA THR A 449 3.25 -14.26 -0.08
C THR A 449 4.04 -14.18 1.23
N ARG A 450 3.63 -13.29 2.15
CA ARG A 450 4.36 -13.02 3.40
C ARG A 450 3.84 -13.81 4.59
N SER A 451 2.55 -14.10 4.63
CA SER A 451 1.87 -14.68 5.79
C SER A 451 0.73 -15.62 5.37
N PRO A 452 1.01 -16.70 4.59
CA PRO A 452 -0.03 -17.55 4.01
C PRO A 452 -0.95 -18.20 5.04
N ASN A 453 -0.40 -18.61 6.18
CA ASN A 453 -1.13 -19.32 7.25
C ASN A 453 -1.75 -18.38 8.29
N PHE A 454 -1.67 -17.06 8.10
CA PHE A 454 -2.27 -16.10 9.01
C PHE A 454 -3.76 -15.92 8.70
N GLU A 455 -4.59 -15.83 9.74
CA GLU A 455 -6.05 -15.68 9.61
C GLU A 455 -6.39 -14.31 9.01
N VAL A 456 -7.21 -14.29 7.96
CA VAL A 456 -7.48 -13.07 7.17
C VAL A 456 -8.27 -12.04 7.99
N SER A 457 -9.29 -12.50 8.72
CA SER A 457 -10.07 -11.62 9.62
C SER A 457 -9.21 -11.03 10.72
N GLU A 458 -8.23 -11.78 11.23
CA GLU A 458 -7.30 -11.31 12.26
C GLU A 458 -6.37 -10.21 11.70
N ALA A 459 -5.83 -10.39 10.49
CA ALA A 459 -4.99 -9.36 9.84
C ALA A 459 -5.76 -8.04 9.63
N VAL A 460 -6.99 -8.13 9.10
CA VAL A 460 -7.84 -6.96 8.86
C VAL A 460 -8.28 -6.30 10.16
N LYS A 461 -8.63 -7.09 11.18
CA LYS A 461 -8.94 -6.59 12.53
C LYS A 461 -7.78 -5.77 13.10
N ILE A 462 -6.55 -6.29 13.04
CA ILE A 462 -5.36 -5.60 13.55
C ILE A 462 -5.15 -4.30 12.77
N SER A 463 -5.29 -4.34 11.45
CA SER A 463 -5.17 -3.17 10.59
C SER A 463 -6.15 -2.06 10.94
N ALA A 464 -7.36 -2.41 11.38
CA ALA A 464 -8.46 -1.49 11.73
C ALA A 464 -8.60 -1.19 13.23
N SER A 465 -7.66 -1.66 14.06
CA SER A 465 -7.67 -1.48 15.51
C SER A 465 -6.99 -0.15 15.92
N ILE A 466 -7.60 0.99 15.58
CA ILE A 466 -7.01 2.32 15.81
C ILE A 466 -7.01 2.72 17.30
N PRO A 467 -5.87 3.12 17.88
CA PRO A 467 -5.84 3.72 19.21
C PRO A 467 -6.47 5.13 19.20
N PRO A 468 -7.23 5.53 20.24
CA PRO A 468 -7.47 4.82 21.51
C PRO A 468 -8.72 3.93 21.46
N ILE A 469 -9.36 3.74 20.30
CA ILE A 469 -10.63 3.00 20.19
C ILE A 469 -10.42 1.52 20.53
N TYR A 470 -9.40 0.91 19.97
CA TYR A 470 -9.07 -0.51 20.19
C TYR A 470 -7.72 -0.69 20.87
N ARG A 471 -7.59 -1.77 21.63
CA ARG A 471 -6.32 -2.22 22.21
C ARG A 471 -5.42 -2.83 21.11
N GLY A 472 -4.11 -2.62 21.23
CA GLY A 472 -3.12 -3.25 20.36
C GLY A 472 -3.15 -4.78 20.47
N THR A 473 -2.84 -5.48 19.38
CA THR A 473 -2.79 -6.94 19.33
C THR A 473 -1.34 -7.42 19.35
N PHE A 474 -1.05 -8.44 20.16
CA PHE A 474 0.29 -9.03 20.19
C PHE A 474 0.42 -10.11 19.13
N ILE A 475 1.47 -10.01 18.31
CA ILE A 475 1.87 -11.02 17.33
C ILE A 475 3.37 -11.25 17.53
N ASP A 476 3.79 -12.51 17.68
CA ASP A 476 5.19 -12.89 17.86
C ASP A 476 5.89 -12.14 19.04
N GLY A 477 5.14 -11.80 20.10
CA GLY A 477 5.65 -11.02 21.23
C GLY A 477 5.78 -9.51 21.00
N GLU A 478 5.41 -9.02 19.81
CA GLU A 478 5.41 -7.60 19.46
C GLU A 478 3.97 -7.03 19.42
N GLU A 479 3.78 -5.84 20.00
CA GLU A 479 2.50 -5.14 19.98
C GLU A 479 2.30 -4.46 18.61
N HIS A 480 1.17 -4.75 17.97
CA HIS A 480 0.76 -4.21 16.68
C HIS A 480 -0.52 -3.39 16.82
N ASN A 481 -0.57 -2.26 16.13
CA ASN A 481 -1.71 -1.34 16.06
C ASN A 481 -2.17 -1.16 14.60
N ASP A 482 -3.21 -0.36 14.44
CA ASP A 482 -3.76 0.05 13.14
C ASP A 482 -2.67 0.47 12.13
N GLY A 483 -2.84 0.01 10.89
CA GLY A 483 -1.90 0.27 9.80
C GLY A 483 -1.82 1.75 9.44
N GLY A 484 -2.92 2.48 9.61
CA GLY A 484 -3.08 3.89 9.27
C GLY A 484 -2.31 4.84 10.18
N VAL A 485 -1.73 4.32 11.27
CA VAL A 485 -0.84 5.11 12.14
C VAL A 485 0.46 5.49 11.43
N LEU A 486 1.04 4.58 10.63
CA LEU A 486 2.29 4.83 9.89
C LEU A 486 2.13 4.80 8.37
N SER A 487 1.26 3.94 7.83
CA SER A 487 1.03 3.82 6.39
C SER A 487 -0.47 3.73 6.12
N ASN A 488 -1.13 4.89 6.07
CA ASN A 488 -2.54 5.01 5.73
C ASN A 488 -2.78 4.86 4.23
N PHE A 489 -1.75 5.09 3.41
CA PHE A 489 -1.81 5.02 1.95
C PHE A 489 -0.77 4.05 1.37
N PRO A 490 -0.99 2.72 1.47
CA PRO A 490 0.05 1.71 1.22
C PRO A 490 0.27 1.41 -0.27
N THR A 491 0.53 2.45 -1.06
CA THR A 491 0.78 2.34 -2.51
C THR A 491 2.04 1.56 -2.87
N GLU A 492 3.03 1.54 -1.97
CA GLU A 492 4.26 0.75 -2.05
C GLU A 492 4.03 -0.77 -2.01
N ALA A 493 2.80 -1.21 -1.71
CA ALA A 493 2.40 -2.60 -1.83
C ALA A 493 2.55 -3.14 -3.26
N PHE A 494 2.49 -2.27 -4.27
CA PHE A 494 2.61 -2.62 -5.68
C PHE A 494 3.80 -1.88 -6.33
N GLY A 495 4.90 -2.61 -6.55
CA GLY A 495 6.06 -2.12 -7.32
C GLY A 495 5.83 -2.18 -8.84
N ASP A 496 6.66 -1.47 -9.62
CA ASP A 496 6.65 -1.56 -11.08
C ASP A 496 6.80 -3.02 -11.53
N ASP A 497 5.86 -3.49 -12.35
CA ASP A 497 5.82 -4.88 -12.82
C ASP A 497 6.61 -5.08 -14.12
N HIS A 498 7.22 -4.00 -14.63
CA HIS A 498 8.02 -3.99 -15.85
C HIS A 498 7.27 -4.49 -17.10
N THR A 499 5.94 -4.43 -17.10
CA THR A 499 5.13 -4.85 -18.26
C THR A 499 5.11 -3.83 -19.41
N THR A 500 5.64 -2.64 -19.17
CA THR A 500 5.76 -1.55 -20.14
C THR A 500 7.21 -1.15 -20.36
N LEU A 501 7.51 -0.68 -21.57
CA LEU A 501 8.84 -0.14 -21.88
C LEU A 501 9.08 1.14 -21.09
N LEU A 502 8.14 2.08 -21.16
CA LEU A 502 8.17 3.34 -20.44
C LEU A 502 7.78 3.12 -18.98
N GLU A 503 8.46 3.83 -18.08
CA GLU A 503 8.11 3.89 -16.66
C GLU A 503 7.52 5.25 -16.30
N SER A 504 6.83 5.33 -15.16
CA SER A 504 6.48 6.61 -14.58
C SER A 504 7.72 7.35 -14.08
N GLU A 505 7.65 8.67 -13.97
CA GLU A 505 8.73 9.52 -13.46
C GLU A 505 9.25 9.06 -12.09
N TYR A 506 8.37 8.53 -11.24
CA TYR A 506 8.69 8.06 -9.89
C TYR A 506 8.86 6.54 -9.77
N GLY A 507 8.79 5.78 -10.88
CA GLY A 507 9.00 4.33 -10.87
C GLY A 507 7.91 3.54 -10.16
N ASN A 508 6.73 4.13 -10.06
CA ASN A 508 5.57 3.52 -9.43
C ASN A 508 4.78 2.67 -10.43
N ASN A 509 4.05 1.67 -9.92
CA ASN A 509 3.26 0.77 -10.77
C ASN A 509 2.13 1.53 -11.48
N LEU A 510 2.11 1.47 -12.82
CA LEU A 510 1.17 2.22 -13.66
C LEU A 510 -0.28 1.71 -13.61
N LYS A 511 -0.50 0.48 -13.12
CA LYS A 511 -1.81 -0.20 -13.00
C LYS A 511 -2.52 0.07 -11.67
N VAL A 512 -1.91 0.87 -10.80
CA VAL A 512 -2.49 1.24 -9.50
C VAL A 512 -3.51 2.36 -9.67
N LEU A 513 -4.69 2.15 -9.08
CA LEU A 513 -5.67 3.16 -8.73
C LEU A 513 -5.73 3.26 -7.20
N ALA A 514 -5.34 4.41 -6.66
CA ALA A 514 -5.31 4.64 -5.23
C ALA A 514 -6.43 5.59 -4.79
N VAL A 515 -7.10 5.32 -3.68
CA VAL A 515 -8.24 6.09 -3.18
C VAL A 515 -7.87 6.74 -1.87
N GLN A 516 -7.94 8.06 -1.83
CA GLN A 516 -7.62 8.91 -0.68
C GLN A 516 -8.79 9.86 -0.38
N PHE A 517 -8.97 10.22 0.88
CA PHE A 517 -9.95 11.23 1.30
C PHE A 517 -9.32 12.63 1.31
N ASP A 518 -10.09 13.63 0.84
CA ASP A 518 -9.72 15.03 0.99
C ASP A 518 -10.05 15.50 2.41
N ASN A 519 -9.03 15.82 3.20
CA ASN A 519 -9.14 16.44 4.52
C ASN A 519 -8.82 17.95 4.45
N GLY A 520 -8.81 18.53 3.24
CA GLY A 520 -8.60 19.95 2.98
C GLY A 520 -7.17 20.32 2.57
N THR A 521 -6.19 19.41 2.72
CA THR A 521 -4.78 19.67 2.36
C THR A 521 -4.30 18.82 1.20
N GLU A 522 -4.96 17.71 0.91
CA GLU A 522 -4.55 16.68 -0.03
C GLU A 522 -4.62 17.22 -1.47
N ARG A 523 -5.73 17.87 -1.82
CA ARG A 523 -5.88 18.51 -3.13
C ARG A 523 -4.90 19.67 -3.32
N PHE A 524 -4.67 20.46 -2.26
CA PHE A 524 -3.65 21.51 -2.26
C PHE A 524 -2.22 20.96 -2.40
N THR A 525 -1.95 19.78 -1.83
CA THR A 525 -0.66 19.08 -1.93
C THR A 525 -0.39 18.61 -3.35
N ILE A 526 -1.42 18.18 -4.08
CA ILE A 526 -1.33 17.86 -5.51
C ILE A 526 -1.14 19.13 -6.35
N ASP A 527 -1.94 20.17 -6.08
CA ASP A 527 -2.07 21.31 -7.00
C ASP A 527 -1.03 22.42 -6.81
N ARG A 528 -0.51 22.67 -5.59
CA ARG A 528 0.14 23.96 -5.27
C ARG A 528 1.35 23.96 -4.33
N LEU A 529 1.76 22.85 -3.71
CA LEU A 529 2.85 22.88 -2.72
C LEU A 529 4.26 22.60 -3.28
N GLU A 530 5.21 23.47 -2.94
CA GLU A 530 6.65 23.29 -3.24
C GLU A 530 7.36 22.34 -2.25
N GLN A 531 6.83 22.23 -1.03
CA GLN A 531 7.35 21.38 0.06
C GLN A 531 6.18 20.68 0.75
N VAL A 532 6.36 19.42 1.13
CA VAL A 532 5.40 18.73 1.99
C VAL A 532 5.63 19.18 3.43
N TYR A 533 4.58 19.71 4.05
CA TYR A 533 4.63 20.18 5.42
C TYR A 533 4.61 18.99 6.39
N ARG A 534 5.50 19.03 7.38
CA ARG A 534 5.49 18.11 8.52
C ARG A 534 4.69 18.71 9.67
N GLU A 535 3.84 17.89 10.28
CA GLU A 535 3.00 18.30 11.39
C GLU A 535 3.81 18.85 12.56
N ASN A 536 3.24 19.86 13.22
CA ASN A 536 3.86 20.51 14.35
C ASN A 536 4.19 19.52 15.46
N PHE A 537 5.34 19.74 16.09
CA PHE A 537 5.86 18.93 17.20
C PHE A 537 4.83 18.66 18.31
N ILE A 538 3.97 19.64 18.63
CA ILE A 538 2.92 19.51 19.67
C ILE A 538 1.87 18.46 19.26
N LEU A 539 1.40 18.49 18.01
CA LEU A 539 0.44 17.51 17.51
C LEU A 539 1.08 16.13 17.46
N ASN A 540 2.32 16.04 16.97
CA ASN A 540 3.08 14.80 16.96
C ASN A 540 3.22 14.19 18.36
N TRP A 541 3.49 15.02 19.38
CA TRP A 541 3.54 14.58 20.77
C TRP A 541 2.19 14.07 21.28
N ILE A 542 1.09 14.77 21.01
CA ILE A 542 -0.27 14.34 21.39
C ILE A 542 -0.60 12.99 20.75
N TYR A 543 -0.37 12.84 19.45
CA TYR A 543 -0.65 11.59 18.75
C TYR A 543 0.29 10.46 19.16
N SER A 544 1.54 10.77 19.51
CA SER A 544 2.46 9.78 20.06
C SER A 544 1.99 9.24 21.41
N LEU A 545 1.41 10.10 22.26
CA LEU A 545 0.78 9.68 23.51
C LEU A 545 -0.46 8.81 23.28
N ILE A 546 -1.30 9.16 22.30
CA ILE A 546 -2.56 8.44 22.02
C ILE A 546 -2.30 7.07 21.37
N THR A 547 -1.37 7.01 20.42
CA THR A 547 -1.09 5.80 19.63
C THR A 547 -0.01 4.91 20.27
N GLY A 548 0.79 5.47 21.17
CA GLY A 548 1.97 4.83 21.74
C GLY A 548 3.08 4.57 20.72
N VAL A 549 3.00 5.15 19.52
CA VAL A 549 4.03 5.11 18.48
C VAL A 549 4.82 6.41 18.57
N SER A 550 6.16 6.36 18.55
CA SER A 550 6.97 7.57 18.48
C SER A 550 7.01 8.13 17.06
N ASP A 551 6.80 9.44 16.93
CA ASP A 551 6.85 10.20 15.67
C ASP A 551 5.86 9.77 14.55
N PRO A 552 4.55 9.64 14.81
CA PRO A 552 3.54 9.33 13.78
C PRO A 552 3.50 10.36 12.64
N ALA A 553 3.89 11.62 12.88
CA ALA A 553 3.93 12.65 11.85
C ALA A 553 4.82 12.28 10.65
N SER A 554 5.87 11.47 10.88
CA SER A 554 6.72 10.96 9.80
C SER A 554 5.95 10.08 8.79
N GLY A 555 4.99 9.29 9.26
CA GLY A 555 4.13 8.46 8.39
C GLY A 555 3.18 9.30 7.54
N TRP A 556 2.60 10.36 8.11
CA TRP A 556 1.71 11.26 7.36
C TRP A 556 2.45 12.08 6.31
N GLU A 557 3.66 12.54 6.62
CA GLU A 557 4.55 13.16 5.64
C GLU A 557 4.78 12.20 4.48
N GLN A 558 5.13 10.93 4.75
CA GLN A 558 5.30 9.92 3.71
C GLN A 558 4.04 9.67 2.90
N ASP A 559 2.85 9.60 3.51
CA ASP A 559 1.60 9.41 2.77
C ASP A 559 1.27 10.58 1.83
N ARG A 560 1.58 11.83 2.23
CA ARG A 560 1.50 12.99 1.33
C ARG A 560 2.49 12.89 0.18
N MET A 561 3.71 12.40 0.43
CA MET A 561 4.70 12.15 -0.63
C MET A 561 4.21 11.10 -1.63
N LYS A 562 3.63 10.01 -1.13
CA LYS A 562 3.03 8.96 -1.96
C LYS A 562 1.89 9.53 -2.80
N LEU A 563 1.01 10.35 -2.22
CA LEU A 563 -0.07 11.00 -2.97
C LEU A 563 0.46 11.84 -4.13
N ARG A 564 1.59 12.56 -3.96
CA ARG A 564 2.25 13.28 -5.07
C ARG A 564 2.79 12.34 -6.14
N LYS A 565 3.47 11.26 -5.74
CA LYS A 565 3.99 10.25 -6.67
C LYS A 565 2.88 9.61 -7.51
N TYR A 566 1.73 9.36 -6.90
CA TYR A 566 0.56 8.74 -7.51
C TYR A 566 -0.52 9.78 -7.91
N ALA A 567 -0.19 11.05 -8.10
CA ALA A 567 -1.20 12.10 -8.33
C ALA A 567 -2.09 11.81 -9.56
N ALA A 568 -1.50 11.31 -10.65
CA ALA A 568 -2.25 10.92 -11.86
C ALA A 568 -3.03 9.60 -11.71
N GLN A 569 -2.85 8.89 -10.59
CA GLN A 569 -3.37 7.56 -10.27
C GLN A 569 -4.21 7.53 -9.00
N SER A 570 -4.50 8.70 -8.43
CA SER A 570 -5.22 8.80 -7.17
C SER A 570 -6.59 9.45 -7.36
N LEU A 571 -7.61 8.85 -6.74
CA LEU A 571 -8.93 9.45 -6.51
C LEU A 571 -8.89 10.16 -5.16
N VAL A 572 -9.05 11.48 -5.17
CA VAL A 572 -9.17 12.27 -3.94
C VAL A 572 -10.63 12.62 -3.73
N VAL A 573 -11.31 11.85 -2.90
CA VAL A 573 -12.75 11.98 -2.65
C VAL A 573 -12.98 13.01 -1.54
N ASN A 574 -13.74 14.06 -1.86
CA ASN A 574 -14.17 15.03 -0.85
C ASN A 574 -15.30 14.43 0.00
N VAL A 575 -15.05 14.23 1.29
CA VAL A 575 -15.98 13.60 2.22
C VAL A 575 -16.67 14.58 3.19
N ASP A 576 -16.57 15.90 2.97
CA ASP A 576 -17.03 16.96 3.90
C ASP A 576 -16.51 16.73 5.35
N ASP A 577 -17.18 17.32 6.35
CA ASP A 577 -16.86 17.22 7.78
C ASP A 577 -17.24 15.87 8.43
N VAL A 578 -17.23 14.77 7.67
CA VAL A 578 -17.48 13.43 8.24
C VAL A 578 -16.33 13.06 9.17
N SER A 579 -16.65 12.90 10.46
CA SER A 579 -15.67 12.52 11.47
C SER A 579 -15.09 11.12 11.19
N THR A 580 -13.78 10.97 11.41
CA THR A 580 -13.08 9.68 11.38
C THR A 580 -13.39 8.81 12.60
N THR A 581 -13.84 9.41 13.71
CA THR A 581 -14.04 8.74 15.00
C THR A 581 -15.47 8.27 15.27
N SER A 582 -16.46 8.74 14.49
CA SER A 582 -17.84 8.28 14.58
C SER A 582 -18.13 7.30 13.45
N PHE A 583 -18.29 6.02 13.78
CA PHE A 583 -18.73 5.00 12.82
C PHE A 583 -20.24 5.04 12.59
N THR A 584 -20.96 5.79 13.42
CA THR A 584 -22.41 5.99 13.28
C THR A 584 -22.65 7.23 12.43
N ILE A 585 -23.06 7.02 11.18
CA ILE A 585 -23.39 8.06 10.21
C ILE A 585 -24.87 7.87 9.84
N GLU A 586 -25.63 8.96 9.92
CA GLU A 586 -27.03 9.03 9.50
C GLU A 586 -27.18 8.57 8.04
N ASP A 587 -28.29 7.91 7.72
CA ASP A 587 -28.48 7.28 6.41
C ASP A 587 -28.38 8.32 5.25
N ASP A 588 -28.86 9.54 5.45
CA ASP A 588 -28.78 10.62 4.47
C ASP A 588 -27.32 11.05 4.21
N VAL A 589 -26.54 11.24 5.27
CA VAL A 589 -25.11 11.58 5.16
C VAL A 589 -24.35 10.42 4.52
N ARG A 590 -24.66 9.17 4.89
CA ARG A 590 -24.07 7.97 4.29
C ARG A 590 -24.29 7.94 2.78
N ASN A 591 -25.53 8.12 2.34
CA ASN A 591 -25.89 8.13 0.92
C ASN A 591 -25.18 9.26 0.17
N LYS A 592 -25.08 10.45 0.76
CA LYS A 592 -24.33 11.57 0.19
C LYS A 592 -22.85 11.25 0.00
N VAL A 593 -22.21 10.62 0.99
CA VAL A 593 -20.78 10.25 0.93
C VAL A 593 -20.54 9.17 -0.13
N ILE A 594 -21.41 8.16 -0.22
CA ILE A 594 -21.39 7.15 -1.30
C ILE A 594 -21.49 7.85 -2.66
N GLN A 595 -22.45 8.76 -2.81
CA GLN A 595 -22.67 9.48 -4.07
C GLN A 595 -21.44 10.29 -4.51
N LYS A 596 -20.75 10.94 -3.58
CA LYS A 596 -19.52 11.67 -3.91
C LYS A 596 -18.37 10.78 -4.36
N GLY A 597 -18.21 9.61 -3.72
CA GLY A 597 -17.24 8.61 -4.16
C GLY A 597 -17.51 8.13 -5.58
N TYR A 598 -18.79 7.91 -5.90
CA TYR A 598 -19.26 7.55 -7.24
C TYR A 598 -18.95 8.65 -8.27
N GLU A 599 -19.33 9.90 -8.00
CA GLU A 599 -19.14 11.05 -8.91
C GLU A 599 -17.65 11.35 -9.17
N THR A 600 -16.82 11.26 -8.13
CA THR A 600 -15.36 11.45 -8.25
C THR A 600 -14.75 10.40 -9.17
N THR A 601 -15.17 9.15 -9.01
CA THR A 601 -14.69 8.03 -9.83
C THR A 601 -15.16 8.16 -11.27
N LYS A 602 -16.43 8.51 -11.48
CA LYS A 602 -16.94 8.76 -12.83
C LYS A 602 -16.17 9.87 -13.54
N SER A 603 -15.88 10.97 -12.85
CA SER A 603 -15.06 12.06 -13.39
C SER A 603 -13.65 11.59 -13.76
N TYR A 604 -13.04 10.72 -12.96
CA TYR A 604 -11.74 10.13 -13.26
C TYR A 604 -11.79 9.23 -14.51
N LEU A 605 -12.84 8.41 -14.64
CA LEU A 605 -13.05 7.52 -15.77
C LEU A 605 -13.31 8.29 -17.07
N ASP A 606 -14.16 9.32 -17.04
CA ASP A 606 -14.52 10.12 -18.22
C ASP A 606 -13.31 10.84 -18.84
N VAL A 607 -12.26 11.11 -18.06
CA VAL A 607 -11.01 11.73 -18.53
C VAL A 607 -10.06 10.71 -19.18
N ARG A 608 -10.06 9.45 -18.77
CA ARG A 608 -9.05 8.44 -19.13
C ARG A 608 -9.56 7.34 -20.06
N TYR A 609 -10.85 7.06 -19.98
CA TYR A 609 -11.50 5.98 -20.69
C TYR A 609 -12.56 6.53 -21.64
N LYS A 610 -12.72 5.86 -22.77
CA LYS A 610 -13.82 6.11 -23.70
C LYS A 610 -14.86 5.02 -23.54
N LYS A 611 -16.13 5.41 -23.43
CA LYS A 611 -17.24 4.46 -23.43
C LYS A 611 -17.54 4.00 -24.86
N ASN A 612 -17.46 2.69 -25.11
CA ASN A 612 -17.79 2.08 -26.40
C ASN A 612 -19.31 1.91 -26.55
N GLU A 613 -19.79 1.58 -27.75
CA GLU A 613 -21.22 1.43 -28.06
C GLU A 613 -21.92 0.38 -27.19
N ASN A 614 -21.17 -0.63 -26.71
CA ASN A 614 -21.64 -1.67 -25.79
C ASN A 614 -21.66 -1.21 -24.31
N GLY A 615 -21.31 0.05 -24.04
CA GLY A 615 -21.25 0.62 -22.69
C GLY A 615 -19.97 0.29 -21.91
N THR A 616 -19.02 -0.45 -22.48
CA THR A 616 -17.75 -0.79 -21.83
C THR A 616 -16.76 0.36 -21.89
N TYR A 617 -16.00 0.57 -20.82
CA TYR A 617 -14.93 1.58 -20.77
C TYR A 617 -13.64 1.01 -21.37
N GLU A 618 -13.10 1.69 -22.39
CA GLU A 618 -11.83 1.34 -23.01
C GLU A 618 -10.80 2.45 -22.71
N ASN A 619 -9.66 2.06 -22.14
CA ASN A 619 -8.57 2.98 -21.84
C ASN A 619 -7.98 3.56 -23.14
N LYS A 620 -7.88 4.88 -23.21
CA LYS A 620 -7.30 5.63 -24.34
C LYS A 620 -6.09 6.48 -23.92
N GLU A 621 -5.59 6.29 -22.71
CA GLU A 621 -4.43 7.01 -22.19
C GLU A 621 -3.14 6.49 -22.84
N TYR A 622 -2.30 7.42 -23.28
CA TYR A 622 -0.97 7.13 -23.82
C TYR A 622 0.08 7.89 -23.02
N MET A 623 1.19 7.21 -22.78
CA MET A 623 2.42 7.76 -22.21
C MET A 623 3.37 8.11 -23.34
N TYR A 624 4.18 9.14 -23.14
CA TYR A 624 5.17 9.57 -24.13
C TYR A 624 6.51 9.84 -23.44
N SER A 625 7.59 9.44 -24.09
CA SER A 625 8.94 9.82 -23.70
C SER A 625 9.77 10.14 -24.93
N THR A 626 10.69 11.10 -24.79
CA THR A 626 11.57 11.54 -25.87
C THR A 626 13.01 11.17 -25.54
N PHE A 627 13.71 10.64 -26.53
CA PHE A 627 15.10 10.19 -26.47
C PHE A 627 15.90 10.90 -27.56
N HIS A 628 17.18 11.17 -27.30
CA HIS A 628 18.01 11.95 -28.22
C HIS A 628 18.33 11.21 -29.53
N SER A 629 18.35 9.88 -29.47
CA SER A 629 18.67 9.01 -30.58
C SER A 629 18.24 7.58 -30.29
N LEU A 630 18.29 6.72 -31.30
CA LEU A 630 18.11 5.27 -31.11
C LEU A 630 19.13 4.67 -30.13
N GLY A 631 20.35 5.22 -30.02
CA GLY A 631 21.34 4.77 -29.03
C GLY A 631 20.97 5.14 -27.57
N ASP A 632 20.29 6.28 -27.38
CA ASP A 632 19.74 6.69 -26.08
C ASP A 632 18.57 5.78 -25.67
N LEU A 633 17.68 5.47 -26.61
CA LEU A 633 16.59 4.50 -26.40
C LEU A 633 17.13 3.09 -26.12
N LEU A 634 18.16 2.65 -26.85
CA LEU A 634 18.81 1.35 -26.61
C LEU A 634 19.40 1.26 -25.19
N SER A 635 20.05 2.34 -24.74
CA SER A 635 20.57 2.46 -23.38
C SER A 635 19.45 2.45 -22.33
N TYR A 636 18.29 3.02 -22.66
CA TYR A 636 17.09 2.93 -21.82
C TYR A 636 16.57 1.50 -21.70
N CYS A 637 16.57 0.70 -22.76
CA CYS A 637 16.22 -0.72 -22.69
C CYS A 637 17.15 -1.50 -21.76
N CYS A 638 18.46 -1.20 -21.75
CA CYS A 638 19.41 -1.80 -20.80
C CYS A 638 19.06 -1.46 -19.35
N TYR A 639 18.71 -0.20 -19.08
CA TYR A 639 18.27 0.25 -17.76
C TYR A 639 16.98 -0.44 -17.30
N ARG A 640 15.98 -0.53 -18.17
CA ARG A 640 14.73 -1.26 -17.91
C ARG A 640 14.97 -2.76 -17.76
N GLY A 641 16.08 -3.27 -18.30
CA GLY A 641 16.44 -4.68 -18.23
C GLY A 641 15.61 -5.56 -19.15
N ASP A 642 14.94 -4.97 -20.15
CA ASP A 642 14.10 -5.69 -21.10
C ASP A 642 14.89 -6.05 -22.37
N LYS A 643 15.17 -7.35 -22.53
CA LYS A 643 15.89 -7.88 -23.69
C LYS A 643 15.04 -7.83 -24.97
N HIS A 644 13.73 -8.00 -24.86
CA HIS A 644 12.83 -7.98 -26.02
C HIS A 644 12.84 -6.60 -26.68
N TRP A 645 12.63 -5.54 -25.89
CA TRP A 645 12.71 -4.16 -26.40
C TRP A 645 14.11 -3.79 -26.88
N PHE A 646 15.15 -4.26 -26.19
CA PHE A 646 16.53 -4.06 -26.64
C PHE A 646 16.76 -4.62 -28.05
N GLU A 647 16.27 -5.84 -28.35
CA GLU A 647 16.42 -6.44 -29.68
C GLU A 647 15.58 -5.72 -30.75
N ILE A 648 14.37 -5.25 -30.40
CA ILE A 648 13.55 -4.42 -31.32
C ILE A 648 14.33 -3.16 -31.71
N VAL A 649 14.82 -2.41 -30.72
CA VAL A 649 15.55 -1.15 -30.97
C VAL A 649 16.86 -1.41 -31.72
N ASN A 650 17.57 -2.49 -31.40
CA ASN A 650 18.76 -2.89 -32.16
C ASN A 650 18.41 -3.20 -33.63
N ASN A 651 17.30 -3.89 -33.91
CA ASN A 651 16.86 -4.13 -35.28
C ASN A 651 16.55 -2.83 -36.02
N LEU A 652 15.95 -1.84 -35.35
CA LEU A 652 15.74 -0.51 -35.93
C LEU A 652 17.08 0.17 -36.29
N ILE A 653 18.10 0.06 -35.43
CA ILE A 653 19.44 0.57 -35.72
C ILE A 653 20.05 -0.15 -36.94
N VAL A 654 19.90 -1.47 -37.03
CA VAL A 654 20.41 -2.28 -38.17
C VAL A 654 19.71 -1.91 -39.47
N GLN A 655 18.42 -1.60 -39.43
CA GLN A 655 17.64 -1.20 -40.62
C GLN A 655 17.82 0.28 -40.98
N SER A 656 18.36 1.08 -40.06
CA SER A 656 18.56 2.51 -40.26
C SER A 656 19.63 2.83 -41.31
N SER A 657 19.49 4.01 -41.93
CA SER A 657 20.49 4.62 -42.81
C SER A 657 21.29 5.71 -42.09
N LEU A 658 21.43 5.61 -40.76
CA LEU A 658 22.12 6.62 -39.96
C LEU A 658 23.63 6.64 -40.27
N PRO A 659 24.26 7.83 -40.38
CA PRO A 659 25.68 7.94 -40.69
C PRO A 659 26.59 7.33 -39.60
N ASN A 660 26.12 7.29 -38.35
CA ASN A 660 26.83 6.68 -37.21
C ASN A 660 26.41 5.22 -36.92
N ARG A 661 25.70 4.55 -37.84
CA ARG A 661 25.18 3.19 -37.64
C ARG A 661 26.23 2.18 -37.17
N ALA A 662 27.43 2.19 -37.77
CA ALA A 662 28.49 1.25 -37.37
C ALA A 662 28.92 1.42 -35.90
N SER A 663 28.95 2.67 -35.42
CA SER A 663 29.24 2.99 -34.02
C SER A 663 28.12 2.50 -33.09
N LEU A 664 26.86 2.72 -33.47
CA LEU A 664 25.71 2.27 -32.70
C LEU A 664 25.61 0.74 -32.65
N MET A 665 25.93 0.05 -33.75
CA MET A 665 25.97 -1.41 -33.77
C MET A 665 27.06 -1.96 -32.86
N LYS A 666 28.24 -1.33 -32.84
CA LYS A 666 29.32 -1.70 -31.90
C LYS A 666 28.87 -1.49 -30.45
N GLN A 667 28.28 -0.34 -30.14
CA GLN A 667 27.74 -0.05 -28.82
C GLN A 667 26.65 -1.06 -28.43
N SER A 668 25.77 -1.45 -29.35
CA SER A 668 24.75 -2.46 -29.09
C SER A 668 25.34 -3.82 -28.74
N LEU A 669 26.44 -4.24 -29.37
CA LEU A 669 27.10 -5.50 -29.03
C LEU A 669 27.72 -5.43 -27.63
N GLU A 670 28.38 -4.32 -27.30
CA GLU A 670 28.97 -4.08 -25.98
C GLU A 670 27.90 -4.07 -24.88
N LEU A 671 26.80 -3.34 -25.08
CA LEU A 671 25.67 -3.29 -24.14
C LEU A 671 24.99 -4.66 -24.00
N ARG A 672 24.85 -5.43 -25.10
CA ARG A 672 24.29 -6.78 -25.04
C ARG A 672 25.14 -7.70 -24.15
N GLU A 673 26.46 -7.66 -24.32
CA GLU A 673 27.39 -8.43 -23.49
C GLU A 673 27.40 -7.99 -22.03
N LEU A 674 27.24 -6.69 -21.76
CA LEU A 674 27.24 -6.14 -20.40
C LEU A 674 25.96 -6.44 -19.61
N TYR A 675 24.78 -6.38 -20.25
CA TYR A 675 23.49 -6.41 -19.55
C TYR A 675 22.67 -7.69 -19.77
N PHE A 676 22.93 -8.44 -20.84
CA PHE A 676 22.09 -9.57 -21.26
C PHE A 676 22.86 -10.87 -21.51
N LYS A 677 24.15 -10.92 -21.17
CA LYS A 677 24.94 -12.14 -21.26
C LYS A 677 24.41 -13.18 -20.27
N PRO A 678 24.06 -14.40 -20.73
CA PRO A 678 23.71 -15.48 -19.81
C PRO A 678 24.95 -15.83 -18.99
N ALA A 679 24.79 -15.92 -17.66
CA ALA A 679 25.86 -16.38 -16.79
C ALA A 679 26.34 -17.75 -17.26
N ALA A 680 27.65 -17.90 -17.48
CA ALA A 680 28.25 -19.19 -17.78
C ALA A 680 27.94 -20.16 -16.63
N GLY A 681 26.97 -21.07 -16.85
CA GLY A 681 26.49 -22.01 -15.84
C GLY A 681 24.96 -22.09 -15.68
N ALA A 682 24.17 -21.17 -16.25
CA ALA A 682 22.72 -21.28 -16.24
C ALA A 682 22.23 -22.17 -17.41
N ALA A 683 22.52 -23.47 -17.32
CA ALA A 683 21.71 -24.45 -18.02
C ALA A 683 20.29 -24.39 -17.46
N ASP A 684 19.29 -24.47 -18.33
CA ASP A 684 17.87 -24.63 -17.99
C ASP A 684 17.70 -25.73 -16.93
N SER A 685 17.59 -25.31 -15.68
CA SER A 685 16.92 -26.08 -14.64
C SER A 685 15.51 -25.53 -14.49
N ALA A 686 14.67 -25.81 -15.48
CA ALA A 686 13.28 -26.09 -15.18
C ALA A 686 13.28 -27.36 -14.31
N LYS A 687 13.37 -27.16 -12.98
CA LYS A 687 13.07 -28.19 -11.99
C LYS A 687 12.04 -27.63 -11.01
N PRO A 688 11.10 -28.48 -10.58
CA PRO A 688 9.93 -28.05 -9.83
C PRO A 688 10.37 -27.55 -8.46
N VAL A 689 9.60 -26.60 -7.94
CA VAL A 689 9.61 -26.15 -6.56
C VAL A 689 9.64 -27.39 -5.65
N VAL A 690 10.81 -27.64 -5.03
CA VAL A 690 10.99 -28.69 -4.05
C VAL A 690 10.41 -28.22 -2.72
N ALA A 691 9.70 -29.15 -2.11
CA ALA A 691 9.04 -29.11 -0.82
C ALA A 691 9.77 -28.26 0.23
N ALA A 692 8.98 -27.44 0.92
CA ALA A 692 9.34 -26.83 2.18
C ALA A 692 9.73 -27.93 3.19
N GLU A 693 11.00 -28.00 3.53
CA GLU A 693 11.44 -28.72 4.72
C GLU A 693 10.93 -27.95 5.95
N SER A 694 10.08 -28.66 6.70
CA SER A 694 9.61 -28.31 8.03
C SER A 694 10.79 -28.26 9.01
N ASN A 695 11.37 -27.08 9.22
CA ASN A 695 12.22 -26.84 10.37
C ASN A 695 11.52 -25.90 11.34
N SER A 696 10.83 -26.51 12.30
CA SER A 696 10.40 -25.88 13.55
C SER A 696 11.63 -25.47 14.35
N VAL A 697 12.03 -24.21 14.26
CA VAL A 697 13.02 -23.63 15.16
C VAL A 697 12.27 -23.08 16.37
N THR A 698 12.07 -23.92 17.37
CA THR A 698 11.74 -23.50 18.74
C THR A 698 13.04 -23.05 19.42
N PHE A 699 13.21 -21.73 19.59
CA PHE A 699 14.27 -21.18 20.45
C PHE A 699 13.67 -20.25 21.51
N PHE A 700 12.96 -20.88 22.44
CA PHE A 700 12.92 -20.65 23.89
C PHE A 700 11.82 -21.60 24.38
N GLY A 701 12.22 -22.72 24.97
CA GLY A 701 11.33 -23.80 25.39
C GLY A 701 10.39 -23.39 26.54
N ASN A 702 9.34 -22.66 26.20
CA ASN A 702 8.10 -22.58 26.95
C ASN A 702 6.97 -22.87 25.97
N ASP A 703 6.35 -24.04 26.14
CA ASP A 703 5.11 -24.38 25.46
C ASP A 703 4.07 -23.30 25.77
N ILE A 704 3.69 -22.53 24.75
CA ILE A 704 2.43 -21.79 24.77
C ILE A 704 1.34 -22.87 24.71
N PRO A 705 0.34 -22.89 25.61
CA PRO A 705 -0.75 -23.85 25.51
C PRO A 705 -1.45 -23.64 24.17
N GLN A 706 -1.18 -24.50 23.19
CA GLN A 706 -2.06 -24.68 22.05
C GLN A 706 -3.27 -25.42 22.59
N GLU A 707 -4.28 -24.68 23.04
CA GLU A 707 -5.62 -25.23 23.16
C GLU A 707 -6.04 -25.65 21.74
N GLN A 708 -5.94 -26.95 21.47
CA GLN A 708 -6.56 -27.59 20.31
C GLN A 708 -8.07 -27.48 20.50
N PHE A 709 -8.66 -26.39 20.01
CA PHE A 709 -10.09 -26.36 19.79
C PHE A 709 -10.39 -27.26 18.59
N GLU A 710 -10.99 -28.43 18.84
CA GLU A 710 -11.64 -29.23 17.80
C GLU A 710 -12.73 -28.35 17.15
N ILE A 711 -12.44 -27.85 15.95
CA ILE A 711 -13.42 -27.06 15.19
C ILE A 711 -14.41 -28.05 14.59
N ASN A 712 -15.60 -28.10 15.18
CA ASN A 712 -16.72 -28.89 14.69
C ASN A 712 -17.13 -28.35 13.31
N GLU A 713 -17.40 -29.22 12.33
CA GLU A 713 -17.66 -28.85 10.92
C GLU A 713 -18.83 -27.86 10.77
N GLU A 714 -19.70 -27.71 11.77
CA GLU A 714 -20.90 -26.87 11.72
C GLU A 714 -20.76 -25.47 12.34
N ASN A 715 -19.62 -25.09 12.93
CA ASN A 715 -19.51 -23.79 13.64
C ASN A 715 -19.83 -22.58 12.76
N HIS A 716 -19.53 -22.66 11.46
CA HIS A 716 -19.87 -21.62 10.49
C HIS A 716 -21.39 -21.49 10.29
N ASN A 717 -22.15 -22.59 10.32
CA ASN A 717 -23.61 -22.57 10.23
C ASN A 717 -24.24 -21.93 11.47
N VAL A 718 -23.68 -22.19 12.65
CA VAL A 718 -24.08 -21.55 13.90
C VAL A 718 -23.84 -20.04 13.80
N LEU A 719 -22.62 -19.61 13.47
CA LEU A 719 -22.29 -18.18 13.37
C LEU A 719 -23.21 -17.46 12.37
N LEU A 720 -23.41 -18.01 11.18
CA LEU A 720 -24.23 -17.40 10.12
C LEU A 720 -25.71 -17.30 10.49
N SER A 721 -26.21 -18.20 11.35
CA SER A 721 -27.60 -18.19 11.81
C SER A 721 -27.81 -17.27 13.00
N VAL A 722 -26.86 -17.27 13.93
CA VAL A 722 -26.98 -16.62 15.25
C VAL A 722 -26.52 -15.16 15.22
N TYR A 723 -25.46 -14.82 14.48
CA TYR A 723 -24.89 -13.47 14.48
C TYR A 723 -25.87 -12.39 13.99
N PRO A 724 -26.63 -12.56 12.88
CA PRO A 724 -27.60 -11.55 12.45
C PRO A 724 -28.70 -11.26 13.49
N ILE A 725 -29.07 -12.27 14.29
CA ILE A 725 -30.04 -12.12 15.36
C ILE A 725 -29.45 -11.26 16.50
N PHE A 726 -28.20 -11.52 16.89
CA PHE A 726 -27.49 -10.74 17.91
C PHE A 726 -27.39 -9.24 17.59
N LEU A 727 -27.33 -8.87 16.29
CA LEU A 727 -27.31 -7.48 15.86
C LEU A 727 -28.65 -6.76 16.09
N LYS A 728 -29.75 -7.49 16.34
CA LYS A 728 -31.07 -6.91 16.63
C LYS A 728 -31.49 -7.03 18.09
N ILE A 729 -30.85 -7.89 18.87
CA ILE A 729 -31.09 -7.99 20.31
C ILE A 729 -30.46 -6.77 20.99
N SER A 730 -31.27 -5.84 21.49
CA SER A 730 -30.84 -4.63 22.19
C SER A 730 -30.79 -4.82 23.72
N SER A 731 -30.28 -3.83 24.44
CA SER A 731 -30.30 -3.82 25.91
C SER A 731 -31.71 -3.66 26.51
N GLU A 732 -32.73 -3.37 25.69
CA GLU A 732 -34.13 -3.25 26.13
C GLU A 732 -34.78 -4.61 26.41
N PHE A 733 -34.20 -5.71 25.94
CA PHE A 733 -34.72 -7.07 26.20
C PHE A 733 -34.53 -7.53 27.66
N VAL A 734 -33.82 -6.75 28.49
CA VAL A 734 -33.56 -7.02 29.90
C VAL A 734 -33.80 -5.75 30.74
N LYS A 735 -34.34 -5.91 31.95
CA LYS A 735 -34.69 -4.77 32.82
C LYS A 735 -33.49 -4.25 33.65
N SER A 736 -32.69 -5.15 34.19
CA SER A 736 -31.59 -4.86 35.12
C SER A 736 -30.33 -4.34 34.43
N SER A 737 -29.63 -3.37 35.03
CA SER A 737 -28.37 -2.85 34.50
C SER A 737 -27.25 -3.90 34.48
N ILE A 738 -27.28 -4.86 35.40
CA ILE A 738 -26.36 -5.99 35.45
C ILE A 738 -26.59 -6.90 34.25
N ASP A 739 -27.85 -7.27 33.99
CA ASP A 739 -28.22 -8.13 32.87
C ASP A 739 -27.97 -7.46 31.51
N LYS A 740 -28.10 -6.12 31.42
CA LYS A 740 -27.68 -5.35 30.23
C LYS A 740 -26.21 -5.56 29.90
N ARG A 741 -25.34 -5.42 30.91
CA ARG A 741 -23.89 -5.66 30.73
C ARG A 741 -23.59 -7.12 30.38
N THR A 742 -24.28 -8.06 31.02
CA THR A 742 -24.15 -9.50 30.72
C THR A 742 -24.51 -9.82 29.28
N LEU A 743 -25.59 -9.24 28.76
CA LEU A 743 -26.04 -9.40 27.39
C LEU A 743 -25.05 -8.82 26.38
N GLU A 744 -24.46 -7.67 26.68
CA GLU A 744 -23.39 -7.09 25.86
C GLU A 744 -22.16 -8.02 25.83
N VAL A 745 -21.67 -8.47 26.99
CA VAL A 745 -20.53 -9.41 27.06
C VAL A 745 -20.82 -10.71 26.29
N ALA A 746 -22.05 -11.23 26.39
CA ALA A 746 -22.46 -12.41 25.62
C ALA A 746 -22.32 -12.18 24.10
N ARG A 747 -22.78 -11.03 23.60
CA ARG A 747 -22.63 -10.65 22.19
C ARG A 747 -21.17 -10.60 21.76
N HIS A 748 -20.31 -9.98 22.57
CA HIS A 748 -18.88 -9.82 22.27
C HIS A 748 -18.08 -11.13 22.36
N SER A 749 -18.60 -12.15 23.05
CA SER A 749 -17.95 -13.47 23.15
C SER A 749 -18.24 -14.42 21.97
N LEU A 750 -19.18 -14.06 21.08
CA LEU A 750 -19.49 -14.85 19.88
C LEU A 750 -18.33 -14.80 18.89
N THR A 751 -17.79 -15.94 18.50
CA THR A 751 -16.71 -16.05 17.50
C THR A 751 -16.95 -17.26 16.59
N LEU A 752 -16.30 -17.30 15.41
CA LEU A 752 -16.35 -18.46 14.53
C LEU A 752 -15.75 -19.72 15.18
N GLN A 753 -14.75 -19.56 16.04
CA GLN A 753 -14.03 -20.67 16.68
C GLN A 753 -14.80 -21.24 17.88
N SER A 754 -15.54 -20.39 18.60
CA SER A 754 -16.31 -20.79 19.79
C SER A 754 -17.69 -20.13 19.78
N PRO A 755 -18.59 -20.53 18.86
CA PRO A 755 -19.89 -19.86 18.69
C PRO A 755 -20.84 -20.01 19.89
N PHE A 756 -20.62 -21.02 20.73
CA PHE A 756 -21.45 -21.26 21.93
C PHE A 756 -20.95 -20.56 23.21
N ARG A 757 -19.80 -19.88 23.18
CA ARG A 757 -19.25 -19.19 24.36
C ARG A 757 -20.21 -18.11 24.89
N CYS A 758 -21.01 -17.52 24.01
CA CYS A 758 -22.06 -16.58 24.39
C CYS A 758 -23.08 -17.15 25.38
N LEU A 759 -23.35 -18.47 25.33
CA LEU A 759 -24.31 -19.12 26.21
C LEU A 759 -23.88 -19.06 27.68
N GLU A 760 -22.57 -19.17 27.97
CA GLU A 760 -22.01 -19.08 29.33
C GLU A 760 -22.28 -17.72 30.01
N HIS A 761 -22.54 -16.70 29.22
CA HIS A 761 -22.93 -15.37 29.69
C HIS A 761 -24.45 -15.22 29.70
N LEU A 762 -25.15 -15.64 28.64
CA LEU A 762 -26.61 -15.54 28.57
C LEU A 762 -27.32 -16.29 29.69
N GLU A 763 -26.83 -17.47 30.10
CA GLU A 763 -27.41 -18.26 31.20
C GLU A 763 -27.26 -17.61 32.59
N LYS A 764 -26.46 -16.54 32.70
CA LYS A 764 -26.30 -15.77 33.94
C LYS A 764 -27.34 -14.66 34.11
N ILE A 765 -28.22 -14.44 33.13
CA ILE A 765 -29.33 -13.50 33.22
C ILE A 765 -30.34 -14.04 34.24
N LYS A 766 -30.60 -13.30 35.33
CA LYS A 766 -31.39 -13.77 36.48
C LYS A 766 -32.73 -13.05 36.66
N ASP A 767 -32.84 -11.81 36.18
CA ASP A 767 -34.05 -11.01 36.33
C ASP A 767 -35.05 -11.28 35.20
N GLU A 768 -36.22 -10.65 35.27
CA GLU A 768 -37.24 -10.75 34.23
C GLU A 768 -36.67 -10.34 32.86
N SER A 769 -36.82 -11.23 31.90
CA SER A 769 -36.33 -11.05 30.54
C SER A 769 -37.47 -11.12 29.55
N ASN A 770 -37.28 -10.50 28.40
CA ASN A 770 -38.26 -10.57 27.33
C ASN A 770 -38.34 -12.00 26.77
N ILE A 771 -39.54 -12.50 26.48
CA ILE A 771 -39.78 -13.83 25.92
C ILE A 771 -38.95 -14.14 24.68
N VAL A 772 -38.72 -13.14 23.83
CA VAL A 772 -37.93 -13.27 22.60
C VAL A 772 -36.46 -13.61 22.94
N LEU A 773 -35.91 -13.00 23.99
CA LEU A 773 -34.56 -13.31 24.46
C LEU A 773 -34.50 -14.72 25.06
N HIS A 774 -35.52 -15.14 25.82
CA HIS A 774 -35.61 -16.50 26.36
C HIS A 774 -35.65 -17.56 25.26
N ILE A 775 -36.49 -17.36 24.23
CA ILE A 775 -36.58 -18.24 23.06
C ILE A 775 -35.20 -18.36 22.38
N PHE A 776 -34.51 -17.23 22.19
CA PHE A 776 -33.19 -17.22 21.59
C PHE A 776 -32.15 -18.01 22.41
N ILE A 777 -32.12 -17.83 23.73
CA ILE A 777 -31.22 -18.58 24.63
C ILE A 777 -31.53 -20.08 24.57
N LYS A 778 -32.80 -20.46 24.59
CA LYS A 778 -33.23 -21.86 24.46
C LYS A 778 -32.82 -22.45 23.12
N PHE A 779 -32.96 -21.71 22.02
CA PHE A 779 -32.55 -22.17 20.70
C PHE A 779 -31.03 -22.34 20.58
N ILE A 780 -30.22 -21.42 21.11
CA ILE A 780 -28.75 -21.59 21.11
C ILE A 780 -28.34 -22.82 21.92
N ARG A 781 -28.98 -23.05 23.07
CA ARG A 781 -28.71 -24.22 23.90
C ARG A 781 -29.08 -25.52 23.19
N GLU A 782 -30.27 -25.58 22.60
CA GLU A 782 -30.70 -26.74 21.80
C GLU A 782 -29.76 -26.96 20.60
N LEU A 783 -29.28 -25.89 19.98
CA LEU A 783 -28.34 -25.97 18.86
C LEU A 783 -26.98 -26.55 19.28
N LYS A 784 -26.57 -26.36 20.54
CA LYS A 784 -25.36 -26.96 21.12
C LYS A 784 -25.55 -28.44 21.43
N GLU A 785 -26.73 -28.81 21.93
CA GLU A 785 -27.02 -30.17 22.40
C GLU A 785 -27.48 -31.10 21.26
N ASN A 786 -28.44 -30.66 20.44
CA ASN A 786 -29.08 -31.44 19.37
C ASN A 786 -29.33 -30.57 18.10
N PRO A 787 -28.30 -30.28 17.29
CA PRO A 787 -28.49 -29.51 16.06
C PRO A 787 -29.40 -30.25 15.08
N SER A 788 -30.42 -29.56 14.54
CA SER A 788 -31.37 -30.14 13.59
C SER A 788 -31.76 -29.15 12.50
N ALA A 789 -32.14 -29.66 11.32
CA ALA A 789 -32.61 -28.83 10.21
C ALA A 789 -33.86 -28.00 10.58
N GLU A 790 -34.72 -28.54 11.44
CA GLU A 790 -35.91 -27.83 11.95
C GLU A 790 -35.52 -26.64 12.82
N LEU A 791 -34.49 -26.78 13.67
CA LEU A 791 -34.01 -25.70 14.51
C LEU A 791 -33.34 -24.57 13.69
N TYR A 792 -32.59 -24.91 12.65
CA TYR A 792 -32.04 -23.90 11.72
C TYR A 792 -33.15 -23.13 10.97
N ARG A 793 -34.25 -23.80 10.59
CA ARG A 793 -35.44 -23.10 10.04
C ARG A 793 -36.10 -22.21 11.08
N ALA A 794 -36.25 -22.68 12.31
CA ALA A 794 -36.81 -21.87 13.40
C ALA A 794 -35.96 -20.62 13.69
N LEU A 795 -34.62 -20.73 13.64
CA LEU A 795 -33.72 -19.57 13.75
C LEU A 795 -33.86 -18.60 12.56
N GLN A 796 -34.13 -19.12 11.37
CA GLN A 796 -34.43 -18.27 10.21
C GLN A 796 -35.76 -17.53 10.38
N ASP A 797 -36.81 -18.19 10.83
CA ASP A 797 -38.11 -17.56 11.13
C ASP A 797 -37.97 -16.51 12.25
N PHE A 798 -37.18 -16.83 13.29
CA PHE A 798 -36.84 -15.90 14.36
C PHE A 798 -36.10 -14.68 13.83
N ARG A 799 -35.12 -14.86 12.93
CA ARG A 799 -34.45 -13.76 12.26
C ARG A 799 -35.45 -12.89 11.49
N HIS A 800 -36.39 -13.47 10.75
CA HIS A 800 -37.43 -12.69 10.05
C HIS A 800 -38.27 -11.86 11.02
N LEU A 801 -38.66 -12.41 12.17
CA LEU A 801 -39.36 -11.67 13.23
C LEU A 801 -38.56 -10.45 13.69
N MET A 802 -37.28 -10.61 14.00
CA MET A 802 -36.42 -9.53 14.50
C MET A 802 -36.24 -8.37 13.51
N TYR A 803 -36.46 -8.61 12.22
CA TYR A 803 -36.36 -7.61 11.15
C TYR A 803 -37.72 -7.12 10.63
N SER A 804 -38.84 -7.67 11.12
CA SER A 804 -40.19 -7.34 10.66
C SER A 804 -40.72 -5.98 11.15
N GLY A 805 -40.06 -5.35 12.13
CA GLY A 805 -40.52 -4.11 12.76
C GLY A 805 -41.67 -4.30 13.76
N ALA A 806 -42.00 -5.54 14.13
CA ALA A 806 -42.99 -5.83 15.16
C ALA A 806 -42.62 -5.19 16.51
N ASN A 807 -43.62 -4.73 17.27
CA ASN A 807 -43.39 -4.23 18.63
C ASN A 807 -43.18 -5.40 19.60
N LEU A 808 -41.92 -5.67 19.93
CA LEU A 808 -41.49 -6.76 20.81
C LEU A 808 -41.32 -6.33 22.28
N PHE A 809 -41.59 -5.07 22.63
CA PHE A 809 -41.27 -4.49 23.95
C PHE A 809 -42.51 -4.22 24.80
N LYS A 810 -43.56 -5.04 24.65
CA LYS A 810 -44.78 -4.93 25.46
C LYS A 810 -44.53 -5.42 26.89
N ALA A 811 -45.22 -4.85 27.87
CA ALA A 811 -44.99 -5.15 29.28
C ALA A 811 -45.27 -6.64 29.61
N GLU A 812 -46.26 -7.22 28.94
CA GLU A 812 -46.71 -8.61 29.06
C GLU A 812 -45.68 -9.63 28.51
N TYR A 813 -44.62 -9.16 27.86
CA TYR A 813 -43.59 -10.01 27.28
C TYR A 813 -42.40 -10.22 28.21
N TYR A 814 -42.40 -9.61 29.41
CA TYR A 814 -41.32 -9.71 30.37
C TYR A 814 -41.73 -10.51 31.60
N ASP A 815 -41.06 -11.63 31.84
CA ASP A 815 -41.24 -12.48 33.02
C ASP A 815 -40.01 -13.39 33.23
N LYS A 816 -40.09 -14.29 34.21
CA LYS A 816 -39.18 -15.42 34.41
C LYS A 816 -39.74 -16.65 33.69
N TRP A 817 -39.20 -16.89 32.50
CA TRP A 817 -39.64 -17.97 31.63
C TRP A 817 -38.99 -19.31 31.96
N ASP A 818 -39.79 -20.38 31.98
CA ASP A 818 -39.30 -21.77 32.00
C ASP A 818 -39.99 -22.61 30.92
N LEU A 819 -39.79 -22.21 29.67
CA LEU A 819 -40.40 -22.86 28.51
C LEU A 819 -39.52 -23.97 27.92
N SER A 820 -40.19 -25.01 27.42
CA SER A 820 -39.67 -26.08 26.56
C SER A 820 -39.56 -25.64 25.09
N ILE A 821 -38.81 -26.38 24.27
CA ILE A 821 -38.64 -26.07 22.85
C ILE A 821 -39.99 -26.05 22.07
N PRO A 822 -40.91 -27.02 22.25
CA PRO A 822 -42.22 -26.95 21.61
C PRO A 822 -43.03 -25.70 21.97
N GLN A 823 -43.01 -25.28 23.24
CA GLN A 823 -43.66 -24.05 23.69
C GLN A 823 -43.02 -22.81 23.05
N CYS A 824 -41.68 -22.75 22.98
CA CYS A 824 -40.97 -21.67 22.28
C CYS A 824 -41.34 -21.58 20.79
N LEU A 825 -41.42 -22.73 20.11
CA LEU A 825 -41.85 -22.79 18.70
C LEU A 825 -43.31 -22.36 18.52
N ARG A 826 -44.21 -22.73 19.45
CA ARG A 826 -45.61 -22.29 19.47
C ARG A 826 -45.70 -20.76 19.57
N VAL A 827 -44.97 -20.15 20.49
CA VAL A 827 -44.91 -18.69 20.65
C VAL A 827 -44.36 -18.02 19.38
N LEU A 828 -43.26 -18.54 18.82
CA LEU A 828 -42.69 -18.01 17.57
C LEU A 828 -43.64 -18.13 16.37
N LYS A 829 -44.44 -19.20 16.31
CA LYS A 829 -45.48 -19.39 15.29
C LYS A 829 -46.60 -18.35 15.39
N LEU A 830 -47.01 -17.96 16.60
CA LEU A 830 -47.99 -16.87 16.79
C LEU A 830 -47.44 -15.51 16.35
N PHE A 831 -46.15 -15.24 16.63
CA PHE A 831 -45.49 -14.04 16.14
C PHE A 831 -45.42 -14.00 14.60
N SER A 832 -45.12 -15.11 13.94
CA SER A 832 -45.03 -15.19 12.47
C SER A 832 -46.38 -15.17 11.76
N THR A 833 -47.45 -15.64 12.39
CA THR A 833 -48.82 -15.65 11.83
C THR A 833 -49.61 -14.35 12.10
N ASN A 834 -48.97 -13.32 12.67
CA ASN A 834 -49.58 -12.03 13.02
C ASN A 834 -50.78 -12.11 13.98
N GLN A 835 -50.90 -13.18 14.76
CA GLN A 835 -51.95 -13.37 15.77
C GLN A 835 -51.61 -12.67 17.10
N HIS A 836 -51.21 -11.40 17.02
CA HIS A 836 -50.64 -10.64 18.15
C HIS A 836 -51.56 -10.51 19.37
N ALA A 837 -52.88 -10.67 19.19
CA ALA A 837 -53.88 -10.60 20.26
C ALA A 837 -53.91 -11.85 21.15
N LEU A 838 -53.46 -13.01 20.64
CA LEU A 838 -53.43 -14.27 21.38
C LEU A 838 -52.15 -14.46 22.18
N ILE A 839 -51.07 -13.74 21.81
CA ILE A 839 -49.76 -13.85 22.44
C ILE A 839 -49.82 -13.54 23.94
N PRO A 840 -50.40 -12.41 24.42
CA PRO A 840 -50.44 -12.13 25.86
C PRO A 840 -51.23 -13.18 26.65
N LYS A 841 -52.30 -13.73 26.06
CA LYS A 841 -53.10 -14.79 26.68
C LYS A 841 -52.29 -16.08 26.84
N LEU A 842 -51.59 -16.50 25.79
CA LEU A 842 -50.71 -17.68 25.85
C LEU A 842 -49.58 -17.48 26.86
N LEU A 843 -48.94 -16.31 26.84
CA LEU A 843 -47.84 -16.02 27.75
C LEU A 843 -48.28 -16.01 29.22
N ALA A 844 -49.46 -15.46 29.54
CA ALA A 844 -50.02 -15.49 30.89
C ALA A 844 -50.23 -16.94 31.38
N SER A 845 -50.87 -17.79 30.58
CA SER A 845 -51.06 -19.21 30.93
C SER A 845 -49.73 -19.93 31.11
N LEU A 846 -48.76 -19.71 30.21
CA LEU A 846 -47.43 -20.34 30.30
C LEU A 846 -46.63 -19.87 31.54
N CYS A 847 -46.77 -18.62 31.97
CA CYS A 847 -46.19 -18.13 33.23
C CYS A 847 -46.78 -18.85 34.45
N GLU A 848 -48.08 -19.15 34.43
CA GLU A 848 -48.77 -19.91 35.48
C GLU A 848 -48.54 -21.43 35.38
N ARG A 849 -47.72 -21.88 34.41
CA ARG A 849 -47.45 -23.30 34.09
C ARG A 849 -48.67 -24.05 33.59
N GLU A 850 -49.65 -23.34 33.04
CA GLU A 850 -50.81 -23.89 32.37
C GLU A 850 -50.56 -23.96 30.85
N GLU A 851 -50.74 -25.14 30.26
CA GLU A 851 -50.64 -25.32 28.81
C GLU A 851 -52.06 -25.35 28.20
N PRO A 852 -52.52 -24.25 27.57
CA PRO A 852 -53.85 -24.21 26.98
C PRO A 852 -53.96 -25.24 25.85
N LEU A 853 -55.07 -25.99 25.84
CA LEU A 853 -55.35 -27.04 24.87
C LEU A 853 -55.37 -26.46 23.44
N GLN A 854 -54.89 -27.24 22.47
CA GLN A 854 -54.95 -26.86 21.06
C GLN A 854 -56.02 -27.64 20.31
N THR A 855 -56.95 -26.94 19.68
CA THR A 855 -57.92 -27.52 18.75
C THR A 855 -57.44 -27.35 17.31
N VAL A 856 -57.54 -28.42 16.51
CA VAL A 856 -57.15 -28.40 15.10
C VAL A 856 -58.40 -28.16 14.25
N VAL A 857 -58.47 -27.02 13.58
CA VAL A 857 -59.53 -26.71 12.61
C VAL A 857 -58.88 -26.50 11.25
N ASN A 858 -59.23 -27.35 10.27
CA ASN A 858 -58.69 -27.31 8.90
C ASN A 858 -57.14 -27.32 8.81
N GLY A 859 -56.46 -28.05 9.71
CA GLY A 859 -55.00 -28.15 9.74
C GLY A 859 -54.29 -26.95 10.38
N VAL A 860 -55.04 -25.99 10.95
CA VAL A 860 -54.53 -24.87 11.73
C VAL A 860 -54.84 -25.12 13.21
N TYR A 861 -53.83 -24.96 14.06
CA TYR A 861 -53.96 -25.10 15.51
C TYR A 861 -54.50 -23.78 16.10
N TYR A 862 -55.53 -23.88 16.94
CA TYR A 862 -56.11 -22.78 17.71
C TYR A 862 -55.94 -23.05 19.21
N ASP A 863 -55.63 -22.01 19.98
CA ASP A 863 -55.46 -22.11 21.42
C ASP A 863 -56.81 -21.88 22.12
N ASP A 864 -57.29 -22.88 22.86
CA ASP A 864 -58.54 -22.79 23.64
C ASP A 864 -58.26 -22.08 24.97
N PHE A 865 -58.40 -20.75 24.98
CA PHE A 865 -58.43 -19.97 26.21
C PHE A 865 -59.85 -20.07 26.77
N SER A 866 -60.06 -20.80 27.87
CA SER A 866 -61.36 -20.87 28.52
C SER A 866 -61.86 -19.46 28.82
N GLU A 867 -62.97 -19.06 28.19
CA GLU A 867 -63.64 -17.79 28.51
C GLU A 867 -64.20 -17.85 29.92
N ASP A 868 -63.98 -16.77 30.68
CA ASP A 868 -64.51 -16.55 32.02
C ASP A 868 -65.99 -16.92 32.14
N SER A 869 -66.28 -18.00 32.87
CA SER A 869 -67.47 -18.07 33.71
C SER A 869 -67.01 -18.21 35.15
N VAL A 870 -66.79 -17.06 35.78
CA VAL A 870 -66.71 -16.94 37.24
C VAL A 870 -68.07 -17.36 37.81
N GLU A 871 -68.13 -18.55 38.41
CA GLU A 871 -68.86 -18.74 39.67
C GLU A 871 -68.11 -19.78 40.51
N GLU A 872 -67.84 -19.36 41.74
CA GLU A 872 -67.18 -20.00 42.87
C GLU A 872 -67.16 -21.55 42.89
N GLU A 873 -65.95 -22.14 42.89
CA GLU A 873 -65.56 -23.10 43.94
C GLU A 873 -64.04 -23.39 43.86
N ARG A 874 -63.28 -22.74 44.76
CA ARG A 874 -61.92 -23.18 45.10
C ARG A 874 -62.01 -24.49 45.86
N LEU A 875 -61.74 -25.61 45.17
CA LEU A 875 -61.38 -26.86 45.83
C LEU A 875 -59.89 -27.13 45.61
N SER A 876 -59.13 -26.82 46.67
CA SER A 876 -57.76 -27.28 46.83
C SER A 876 -57.74 -28.80 46.91
N PHE A 877 -57.05 -29.47 45.97
CA PHE A 877 -56.45 -30.76 46.25
C PHE A 877 -54.94 -30.64 46.08
N SER A 878 -54.25 -30.95 47.17
CA SER A 878 -52.80 -30.95 47.24
C SER A 878 -52.21 -31.98 46.27
N LEU A 879 -51.43 -31.46 45.34
CA LEU A 879 -50.15 -32.00 44.89
C LEU A 879 -49.14 -30.85 44.91
#